data_AF-A0A285BEN7-F1
#
_entry.id   AF-A0A285BEN7-F1
#
_cell.length_a   1.000
_cell.length_b   1.000
_cell.length_c   1.000
_cell.angle_alpha   90.00
_cell.angle_beta   90.00
_cell.angle_gamma   90.00
#
_symmetry.space_group_name_H-M   'P 1'
#
loop_
_entity.id
_entity.type
_entity.pdbx_description
1 polymer ?
#
loop_
_entity_poly.entity_id
_entity_poly.type
_entity_poly.pdbx_seq_one_letter_code
_entity_poly.pdbx_strand_id
1 'polypeptide(L)'
;MTYAKKTLSLILAVALLLSFNISYIFADTGTMTGTTGSNTPSGIEANTVANDVYNLPEKYFKVDEIVVPIDDVNKDRQEGSVIVYTPAYGKSTNTNQWGMEITVVNNIVTKVTKPDYINANNSDIPENGSVISIHIANPICDKLLETVKEGDKIEVVLDNFNTTTMWKVSYNAIDPKTESDNPYGYYFPGMRGPDQLIVYDSLYGKKTGTNDYGYEVVVSKDGKIISVGGNNSDIPDGGFVVSGHGKSAEWLIKYATLGSNVTIDKANKEVIIEHTPVSYIDEAEYRLNMVENNLIDAKKEFKDIPYNDIQSIIDNAKIKLNNAKNYINNGSYKDAEVVIKSLDDDINKATYMSFASEKVESRAVWIKPKEKSLEEVVKNLDMMKSININTIYLDTFWSGYTIYPTDSKYTEQNPVYEGFDVLDAYIKEAHKRGMAVYAWTENFLIGTSDVGNGGPIKEKMPEWLLISRKGDNYTLDKYGIKYYFLNPMIPDARNFLSDLYKELAAKYDIDGIQFDYMRFPNSNDYSNDFGYDDYTRELFKQYTGADPKYLDVNGDMWQLWNYFRMNIVNTFAYSVISELRTIKPGLKIAADVWPNYSTATSDIFQDSKDWTVKNYIDTLNPMSYNTTVSLVAADLKNTLDFANGHSDVVPGIGTSIGTDNVTLLKQIEAIRDNSASGVGLFEFESLFKKGYDAALKSGVFSTPAVIPDKDPVVATTTILNDILTNIDGIYVKFGGMTQNQAYSYKNLIGGIANTAKSSMTIENAKNIVNSIDNAVNTINSDKSLNANVASKLTNDLGRCKNILGSFLANEEFRSNHVIDDIKVEIPSIDLNKGNILPIKVKASFSDNKLDNIYLDPSQYDISSDNTAVAEVSNGALKINGIGKANIRVNIKGNLNIKPGTNTKFSFSVDTNSLNQTATALNGRLKAVDSDGSGILLDWSGSIVNSNIAGYIVVRNDEEIARVNKTNYKDMTYTPGESYDYKIEAFDASGKILDTSNVINVKTKLDKGKNNYIYLSGTTSVYGNIALYRVDEAKSLDIIKNAGNDLAINLSGDENSLSEEVVVPVSVLNAIKTAQRNLIIETGDVKIAFSKDLLNLNDTYGDVSIKIIDKGAAQKTGNLTPVSDIYDITVTKNGQDVNIPISVAINSKGSTDPRKVGTYKYNEATGKWEYINAI
;
A
#
# COMPACT_ATOMS: atom_id res chain seq x y z
N MET A 1 11.64 -30.48 29.26
CA MET A 1 12.04 -30.19 27.87
C MET A 1 11.54 -31.21 26.83
N THR A 2 10.56 -32.10 27.08
CA THR A 2 10.24 -33.14 26.06
C THR A 2 8.79 -33.63 25.97
N TYR A 3 7.83 -33.11 26.75
CA TYR A 3 6.42 -33.56 26.69
C TYR A 3 5.37 -32.44 26.46
N ALA A 4 5.51 -31.24 27.04
CA ALA A 4 4.56 -30.14 26.78
C ALA A 4 4.69 -29.53 25.36
N LYS A 5 5.84 -29.71 24.70
CA LYS A 5 6.04 -29.37 23.29
C LYS A 5 5.38 -30.37 22.32
N LYS A 6 4.98 -31.57 22.77
CA LYS A 6 4.31 -32.57 21.93
C LYS A 6 2.78 -32.41 21.87
N THR A 7 2.15 -31.83 22.89
CA THR A 7 0.68 -31.65 22.92
C THR A 7 0.22 -30.39 22.18
N LEU A 8 1.01 -29.30 22.20
CA LEU A 8 0.65 -28.07 21.50
C LEU A 8 0.89 -28.16 19.97
N SER A 9 1.87 -28.95 19.53
CA SER A 9 2.06 -29.26 18.11
C SER A 9 1.01 -30.22 17.55
N LEU A 10 0.36 -31.03 18.39
CA LEU A 10 -0.73 -31.92 17.97
C LEU A 10 -2.07 -31.19 17.86
N ILE A 11 -2.32 -30.18 18.69
CA ILE A 11 -3.48 -29.28 18.56
C ILE A 11 -3.29 -28.33 17.36
N LEU A 12 -2.05 -27.93 17.06
CA LEU A 12 -1.73 -27.24 15.81
C LEU A 12 -1.99 -28.13 14.59
N ALA A 13 -1.71 -29.44 14.64
CA ALA A 13 -1.89 -30.33 13.49
C ALA A 13 -3.37 -30.62 13.13
N VAL A 14 -4.32 -30.48 14.07
CA VAL A 14 -5.76 -30.77 13.84
C VAL A 14 -6.55 -29.51 13.47
N ALA A 15 -6.13 -28.32 13.93
CA ALA A 15 -6.78 -27.06 13.55
C ALA A 15 -6.24 -26.48 12.22
N LEU A 16 -5.17 -27.05 11.66
CA LEU A 16 -4.60 -26.71 10.35
C LEU A 16 -5.35 -27.32 9.15
N LEU A 17 -6.51 -27.97 9.35
CA LEU A 17 -7.23 -28.75 8.33
C LEU A 17 -8.47 -28.07 7.67
N LEU A 18 -8.63 -26.74 7.77
CA LEU A 18 -9.74 -26.02 7.11
C LEU A 18 -9.29 -24.83 6.24
N SER A 19 -8.13 -24.96 5.58
CA SER A 19 -7.91 -24.30 4.28
C SER A 19 -8.84 -24.95 3.26
N PHE A 20 -9.47 -24.19 2.36
CA PHE A 20 -10.48 -24.59 1.34
C PHE A 20 -10.14 -25.82 0.46
N ASN A 21 -9.96 -26.98 1.07
CA ASN A 21 -10.58 -28.21 0.61
C ASN A 21 -12.03 -28.11 1.10
N ILE A 22 -12.99 -28.41 0.25
CA ILE A 22 -14.23 -28.98 0.76
C ILE A 22 -13.80 -30.31 1.38
N SER A 23 -13.45 -30.25 2.66
CA SER A 23 -13.38 -31.43 3.49
C SER A 23 -14.84 -31.86 3.56
N TYR A 24 -15.24 -32.73 2.63
CA TYR A 24 -16.33 -33.65 2.88
C TYR A 24 -15.92 -34.40 4.15
N ILE A 25 -16.31 -33.83 5.28
CA ILE A 25 -16.30 -34.50 6.56
C ILE A 25 -17.77 -34.72 6.78
N PHE A 26 -18.26 -35.83 6.23
CA PHE A 26 -19.38 -36.49 6.87
C PHE A 26 -18.95 -36.71 8.32
N ALA A 27 -19.63 -36.01 9.24
CA ALA A 27 -19.20 -35.78 10.61
C ALA A 27 -18.45 -36.99 11.19
N ASP A 28 -17.15 -36.84 11.41
CA ASP A 28 -16.36 -37.83 12.14
C ASP A 28 -16.91 -37.88 13.57
N THR A 29 -17.20 -39.09 14.04
CA THR A 29 -17.85 -39.36 15.32
C THR A 29 -16.95 -38.93 16.47
N GLY A 30 -17.05 -37.67 16.88
CA GLY A 30 -16.33 -37.12 18.03
C GLY A 30 -17.30 -36.45 19.00
N THR A 31 -17.68 -37.17 20.05
CA THR A 31 -18.35 -36.61 21.21
C THR A 31 -17.54 -35.44 21.79
N MET A 32 -17.98 -34.20 21.56
CA MET A 32 -17.47 -33.05 22.29
C MET A 32 -18.02 -33.09 23.73
N THR A 33 -17.33 -33.80 24.61
CA THR A 33 -17.53 -33.64 26.05
C THR A 33 -17.01 -32.26 26.47
N GLY A 34 -17.90 -31.47 27.06
CA GLY A 34 -17.64 -30.08 27.42
C GLY A 34 -16.43 -29.86 28.33
N THR A 35 -15.69 -28.79 28.03
CA THR A 35 -14.83 -28.10 28.98
C THR A 35 -15.35 -26.69 29.15
N THR A 36 -15.99 -26.45 30.29
CA THR A 36 -16.20 -25.13 30.87
C THR A 36 -14.86 -24.57 31.35
N GLY A 37 -14.52 -23.33 31.00
CA GLY A 37 -13.46 -22.57 31.71
C GLY A 37 -12.55 -21.66 30.88
N SER A 38 -12.80 -20.36 31.05
CA SER A 38 -11.85 -19.22 31.05
C SER A 38 -11.00 -18.91 29.80
N ASN A 39 -11.46 -17.94 29.00
CA ASN A 39 -10.85 -16.60 28.87
C ASN A 39 -11.51 -15.83 27.73
N THR A 40 -12.49 -14.98 28.06
CA THR A 40 -13.09 -14.00 27.15
C THR A 40 -12.89 -12.58 27.71
N PRO A 41 -12.41 -11.62 26.89
CA PRO A 41 -12.48 -10.21 27.21
C PRO A 41 -13.94 -9.77 27.40
N SER A 42 -14.17 -8.92 28.40
CA SER A 42 -15.47 -8.45 28.84
C SER A 42 -16.20 -7.62 27.78
N GLY A 43 -17.40 -8.07 27.42
CA GLY A 43 -18.39 -7.34 26.62
C GLY A 43 -18.93 -8.20 25.49
N ILE A 44 -20.27 -8.37 25.47
CA ILE A 44 -21.12 -9.13 24.51
C ILE A 44 -21.65 -10.44 25.13
N GLU A 45 -22.89 -10.36 25.62
CA GLU A 45 -23.73 -11.52 25.86
C GLU A 45 -23.94 -12.25 24.52
N ALA A 46 -23.56 -13.52 24.48
CA ALA A 46 -23.73 -14.40 23.35
C ALA A 46 -25.20 -14.79 23.19
N ASN A 47 -25.92 -14.12 22.29
CA ASN A 47 -27.16 -14.65 21.69
C ASN A 47 -26.86 -15.22 20.29
N THR A 48 -25.85 -16.09 20.20
CA THR A 48 -25.72 -17.03 19.08
C THR A 48 -26.29 -18.35 19.57
N VAL A 49 -27.55 -18.62 19.22
CA VAL A 49 -28.19 -19.92 19.50
C VAL A 49 -27.41 -20.96 18.70
N ALA A 50 -26.58 -21.74 19.40
CA ALA A 50 -25.82 -22.83 18.84
C ALA A 50 -26.74 -24.01 18.49
N ASN A 51 -26.61 -24.50 17.25
CA ASN A 51 -26.56 -25.89 16.83
C ASN A 51 -27.60 -26.88 17.43
N ASP A 52 -28.81 -26.89 16.88
CA ASP A 52 -29.59 -28.13 16.84
C ASP A 52 -29.27 -28.85 15.52
N VAL A 53 -28.14 -29.55 15.47
CA VAL A 53 -27.89 -30.52 14.40
C VAL A 53 -28.76 -31.73 14.70
N TYR A 54 -29.75 -32.03 13.87
CA TYR A 54 -30.53 -33.28 13.95
C TYR A 54 -29.65 -34.47 13.52
N ASN A 55 -28.76 -34.94 14.39
CA ASN A 55 -27.98 -36.14 14.12
C ASN A 55 -28.77 -37.39 14.51
N LEU A 56 -29.45 -38.01 13.54
CA LEU A 56 -29.86 -39.41 13.67
C LEU A 56 -28.59 -40.30 13.66
N PRO A 57 -28.52 -41.40 14.43
CA PRO A 57 -27.34 -42.26 14.46
C PRO A 57 -27.00 -42.85 13.09
N GLU A 58 -25.72 -43.18 12.82
CA GLU A 58 -25.26 -43.82 11.55
C GLU A 58 -26.06 -45.09 11.21
N LYS A 59 -26.52 -45.81 12.24
CA LYS A 59 -27.44 -46.94 12.08
C LYS A 59 -28.48 -46.81 13.17
N TYR A 60 -29.74 -46.86 12.82
CA TYR A 60 -30.82 -46.81 13.79
C TYR A 60 -32.03 -47.59 13.29
N PHE A 61 -32.90 -47.97 14.21
CA PHE A 61 -34.27 -48.26 13.83
C PHE A 61 -35.22 -47.31 14.55
N LYS A 62 -36.36 -47.04 13.93
CA LYS A 62 -37.38 -46.14 14.43
C LYS A 62 -38.72 -46.85 14.46
N VAL A 63 -39.37 -46.80 15.63
CA VAL A 63 -40.73 -47.26 15.85
C VAL A 63 -41.49 -46.13 16.55
N ASP A 64 -42.55 -45.64 15.91
CA ASP A 64 -43.22 -44.38 16.27
C ASP A 64 -42.23 -43.20 16.43
N GLU A 65 -42.17 -42.58 17.62
CA GLU A 65 -41.23 -41.49 17.95
C GLU A 65 -39.91 -41.99 18.58
N ILE A 66 -39.75 -43.30 18.76
CA ILE A 66 -38.58 -43.89 19.41
C ILE A 66 -37.51 -44.18 18.35
N VAL A 67 -36.38 -43.47 18.41
CA VAL A 67 -35.18 -43.75 17.62
C VAL A 67 -34.18 -44.50 18.50
N VAL A 68 -33.72 -45.65 18.01
CA VAL A 68 -32.76 -46.51 18.73
C VAL A 68 -31.53 -46.73 17.88
N PRO A 69 -30.33 -46.30 18.33
CA PRO A 69 -29.08 -46.61 17.65
C PRO A 69 -28.86 -48.13 17.53
N ILE A 70 -28.30 -48.56 16.41
CA ILE A 70 -27.86 -49.93 16.17
C ILE A 70 -26.33 -49.93 16.30
N ASP A 71 -25.80 -50.76 17.20
CA ASP A 71 -24.38 -50.79 17.50
C ASP A 71 -23.58 -51.51 16.40
N ASP A 72 -24.12 -52.58 15.81
CA ASP A 72 -23.49 -53.29 14.69
C ASP A 72 -24.50 -54.11 13.86
N VAL A 73 -24.04 -54.63 12.71
CA VAL A 73 -24.82 -55.45 11.79
C VAL A 73 -24.11 -56.78 11.57
N ASN A 74 -24.83 -57.90 11.67
CA ASN A 74 -24.32 -59.25 11.43
C ASN A 74 -23.11 -59.64 12.31
N LYS A 75 -23.12 -59.24 13.60
CA LYS A 75 -22.12 -59.59 14.61
C LYS A 75 -22.74 -60.29 15.81
N ASP A 76 -21.93 -60.96 16.63
CA ASP A 76 -22.41 -61.56 17.88
C ASP A 76 -22.87 -60.48 18.88
N ARG A 77 -24.12 -60.60 19.34
CA ARG A 77 -24.72 -59.70 20.35
C ARG A 77 -23.97 -59.76 21.69
N GLN A 78 -23.36 -58.63 22.06
CA GLN A 78 -22.69 -58.41 23.35
C GLN A 78 -23.64 -57.86 24.42
N GLU A 79 -23.22 -57.89 25.68
CA GLU A 79 -23.96 -57.29 26.80
C GLU A 79 -24.24 -55.80 26.53
N GLY A 80 -25.51 -55.42 26.59
CA GLY A 80 -25.97 -54.04 26.39
C GLY A 80 -26.10 -53.59 24.94
N SER A 81 -25.78 -54.44 23.95
CA SER A 81 -25.81 -54.04 22.53
C SER A 81 -27.16 -54.22 21.83
N VAL A 82 -27.35 -53.47 20.74
CA VAL A 82 -28.40 -53.59 19.72
C VAL A 82 -27.74 -54.01 18.41
N ILE A 83 -28.06 -55.20 17.92
CA ILE A 83 -27.51 -55.73 16.67
C ILE A 83 -28.63 -55.98 15.67
N VAL A 84 -28.42 -55.66 14.40
CA VAL A 84 -29.32 -56.12 13.32
C VAL A 84 -28.70 -57.27 12.55
N TYR A 85 -29.46 -58.35 12.40
CA TYR A 85 -29.12 -59.48 11.54
C TYR A 85 -29.90 -59.41 10.23
N THR A 86 -29.17 -59.49 9.13
CA THR A 86 -29.68 -59.48 7.75
C THR A 86 -29.47 -60.87 7.11
N PRO A 87 -30.08 -61.16 5.94
CA PRO A 87 -29.91 -62.47 5.27
C PRO A 87 -28.45 -62.83 4.99
N ALA A 88 -27.56 -61.85 4.91
CA ALA A 88 -26.13 -62.04 4.73
C ALA A 88 -25.43 -62.70 5.94
N TYR A 89 -26.04 -62.70 7.13
CA TYR A 89 -25.49 -63.35 8.31
C TYR A 89 -25.69 -64.88 8.31
N GLY A 90 -26.84 -65.34 7.84
CA GLY A 90 -27.24 -66.75 7.88
C GLY A 90 -28.76 -66.93 7.95
N LYS A 91 -29.21 -68.16 8.22
CA LYS A 91 -30.65 -68.49 8.29
C LYS A 91 -31.33 -68.03 9.58
N SER A 92 -30.58 -67.80 10.66
CA SER A 92 -31.09 -67.40 11.97
C SER A 92 -30.04 -66.59 12.75
N THR A 93 -30.46 -65.90 13.81
CA THR A 93 -29.60 -64.95 14.57
C THR A 93 -28.55 -65.63 15.46
N ASN A 94 -28.76 -66.89 15.84
CA ASN A 94 -27.92 -67.68 16.75
C ASN A 94 -27.62 -67.02 18.11
N THR A 95 -28.50 -66.13 18.60
CA THR A 95 -28.27 -65.46 19.89
C THR A 95 -28.75 -66.27 21.09
N ASN A 96 -28.20 -65.97 22.27
CA ASN A 96 -28.58 -66.58 23.55
C ASN A 96 -29.91 -66.01 24.11
N GLN A 97 -30.32 -66.43 25.30
CA GLN A 97 -31.58 -65.99 25.92
C GLN A 97 -31.63 -64.51 26.35
N TRP A 98 -30.50 -63.81 26.42
CA TRP A 98 -30.35 -62.56 27.18
C TRP A 98 -30.73 -61.29 26.41
N GLY A 99 -31.79 -61.31 25.62
CA GLY A 99 -32.23 -60.13 24.89
C GLY A 99 -33.42 -60.37 23.98
N MET A 100 -34.22 -59.34 23.71
CA MET A 100 -35.37 -59.44 22.81
C MET A 100 -34.95 -59.48 21.34
N GLU A 101 -35.80 -60.03 20.48
CA GLU A 101 -35.62 -59.97 19.02
C GLU A 101 -36.90 -59.50 18.33
N ILE A 102 -36.77 -58.61 17.36
CA ILE A 102 -37.86 -58.05 16.57
C ILE A 102 -37.62 -58.46 15.11
N THR A 103 -38.45 -59.34 14.58
CA THR A 103 -38.37 -59.75 13.16
C THR A 103 -39.15 -58.76 12.31
N VAL A 104 -38.50 -58.20 11.30
CA VAL A 104 -39.02 -57.14 10.44
C VAL A 104 -39.05 -57.62 9.00
N VAL A 105 -40.19 -57.51 8.32
CA VAL A 105 -40.33 -57.77 6.89
C VAL A 105 -41.07 -56.60 6.26
N ASN A 106 -40.52 -56.01 5.19
CA ASN A 106 -41.10 -54.84 4.53
C ASN A 106 -41.47 -53.70 5.49
N ASN A 107 -40.60 -53.37 6.45
CA ASN A 107 -40.80 -52.34 7.47
C ASN A 107 -42.01 -52.56 8.39
N ILE A 108 -42.46 -53.81 8.52
CA ILE A 108 -43.50 -54.22 9.46
C ILE A 108 -42.92 -55.24 10.43
N VAL A 109 -43.19 -55.07 11.72
CA VAL A 109 -42.87 -56.06 12.75
C VAL A 109 -43.74 -57.28 12.52
N THR A 110 -43.13 -58.41 12.19
CA THR A 110 -43.82 -59.69 11.95
C THR A 110 -43.76 -60.63 13.14
N LYS A 111 -42.79 -60.43 14.04
CA LYS A 111 -42.65 -61.21 15.28
C LYS A 111 -41.85 -60.44 16.31
N VAL A 112 -42.28 -60.50 17.58
CA VAL A 112 -41.49 -60.01 18.73
C VAL A 112 -41.19 -61.17 19.66
N THR A 113 -39.93 -61.60 19.72
CA THR A 113 -39.43 -62.64 20.62
C THR A 113 -38.93 -61.99 21.91
N LYS A 114 -39.55 -62.32 23.04
CA LYS A 114 -39.18 -61.79 24.37
C LYS A 114 -37.98 -62.56 24.95
N PRO A 115 -37.17 -61.97 25.85
CA PRO A 115 -36.16 -62.71 26.61
C PRO A 115 -36.80 -63.89 27.37
N ASP A 116 -36.26 -65.09 27.22
CA ASP A 116 -36.70 -66.30 27.90
C ASP A 116 -35.53 -66.94 28.65
N TYR A 117 -35.50 -66.84 29.99
CA TYR A 117 -34.42 -67.31 30.85
C TYR A 117 -34.03 -68.79 30.68
N ILE A 118 -34.81 -69.59 29.93
CA ILE A 118 -34.58 -71.01 29.67
C ILE A 118 -34.12 -71.27 28.22
N ASN A 119 -34.68 -70.57 27.22
CA ASN A 119 -34.45 -70.86 25.80
C ASN A 119 -33.68 -69.75 25.08
N ALA A 120 -32.76 -70.13 24.20
CA ALA A 120 -32.01 -69.18 23.39
C ALA A 120 -32.92 -68.41 22.41
N ASN A 121 -32.70 -67.11 22.26
CA ASN A 121 -33.41 -66.29 21.29
C ASN A 121 -32.72 -66.39 19.93
N ASN A 122 -33.18 -67.34 19.13
CA ASN A 122 -32.65 -67.65 17.81
C ASN A 122 -33.76 -67.51 16.75
N SER A 123 -34.10 -66.28 16.40
CA SER A 123 -35.13 -66.03 15.39
C SER A 123 -34.62 -66.34 13.97
N ASP A 124 -35.49 -66.89 13.13
CA ASP A 124 -35.22 -67.06 11.70
C ASP A 124 -35.08 -65.68 11.04
N ILE A 125 -34.05 -65.51 10.21
CA ILE A 125 -33.82 -64.27 9.46
C ILE A 125 -34.54 -64.41 8.10
N PRO A 126 -35.57 -63.59 7.83
CA PRO A 126 -36.33 -63.69 6.58
C PRO A 126 -35.51 -63.21 5.36
N GLU A 127 -35.64 -63.88 4.20
CA GLU A 127 -34.89 -63.55 2.97
C GLU A 127 -35.04 -62.10 2.50
N ASN A 128 -36.15 -61.45 2.84
CA ASN A 128 -36.54 -60.10 2.48
C ASN A 128 -36.83 -59.21 3.71
N GLY A 129 -36.09 -59.41 4.79
CA GLY A 129 -36.23 -58.64 6.02
C GLY A 129 -34.99 -58.69 6.91
N SER A 130 -35.15 -58.38 8.19
CA SER A 130 -34.07 -58.38 9.18
C SER A 130 -34.59 -58.76 10.57
N VAL A 131 -33.68 -59.10 11.48
CA VAL A 131 -33.99 -59.29 12.90
C VAL A 131 -33.18 -58.30 13.73
N ILE A 132 -33.86 -57.43 14.48
CA ILE A 132 -33.24 -56.51 15.43
C ILE A 132 -33.15 -57.23 16.77
N SER A 133 -31.95 -57.40 17.30
CA SER A 133 -31.65 -58.16 18.50
C SER A 133 -31.08 -57.23 19.57
N ILE A 134 -31.80 -57.02 20.66
CA ILE A 134 -31.49 -56.04 21.71
C ILE A 134 -31.22 -56.78 23.02
N HIS A 135 -30.01 -56.63 23.56
CA HIS A 135 -29.63 -57.27 24.82
C HIS A 135 -30.45 -56.71 26.00
N ILE A 136 -30.81 -57.56 26.96
CA ILE A 136 -31.68 -57.18 28.11
C ILE A 136 -31.06 -56.11 29.00
N ALA A 137 -29.72 -56.05 29.06
CA ALA A 137 -28.98 -55.00 29.78
C ALA A 137 -29.02 -53.63 29.07
N ASN A 138 -29.52 -53.54 27.83
CA ASN A 138 -29.70 -52.26 27.16
C ASN A 138 -30.97 -51.58 27.74
N PRO A 139 -30.89 -50.35 28.30
CA PRO A 139 -32.02 -49.68 28.92
C PRO A 139 -33.26 -49.50 28.03
N ILE A 140 -33.10 -49.55 26.70
CA ILE A 140 -34.21 -49.44 25.76
C ILE A 140 -35.05 -50.72 25.64
N CYS A 141 -34.50 -51.87 26.06
CA CYS A 141 -35.13 -53.18 25.91
C CYS A 141 -36.48 -53.26 26.63
N ASP A 142 -36.56 -52.81 27.88
CA ASP A 142 -37.81 -52.82 28.66
C ASP A 142 -38.87 -51.93 28.03
N LYS A 143 -38.47 -50.74 27.55
CA LYS A 143 -39.37 -49.80 26.87
C LYS A 143 -39.94 -50.41 25.58
N LEU A 144 -39.10 -51.05 24.76
CA LEU A 144 -39.54 -51.67 23.51
C LEU A 144 -40.40 -52.91 23.72
N LEU A 145 -40.19 -53.67 24.80
CA LEU A 145 -41.05 -54.81 25.17
C LEU A 145 -42.48 -54.40 25.52
N GLU A 146 -42.66 -53.16 26.01
CA GLU A 146 -43.98 -52.59 26.32
C GLU A 146 -44.62 -51.91 25.11
N THR A 147 -43.82 -51.31 24.22
CA THR A 147 -44.31 -50.49 23.11
C THR A 147 -44.47 -51.24 21.79
N VAL A 148 -43.54 -52.12 21.44
CA VAL A 148 -43.51 -52.76 20.10
C VAL A 148 -44.36 -54.03 20.06
N LYS A 149 -45.22 -54.13 19.04
CA LYS A 149 -46.14 -55.25 18.80
C LYS A 149 -46.08 -55.71 17.35
N GLU A 150 -46.53 -56.94 17.12
CA GLU A 150 -46.71 -57.46 15.76
C GLU A 150 -47.72 -56.60 15.00
N GLY A 151 -47.36 -56.21 13.78
CA GLY A 151 -48.12 -55.28 12.95
C GLY A 151 -47.64 -53.82 12.99
N ASP A 152 -46.76 -53.45 13.92
CA ASP A 152 -46.24 -52.08 13.99
C ASP A 152 -45.34 -51.75 12.79
N LYS A 153 -45.39 -50.48 12.37
CA LYS A 153 -44.45 -49.96 11.38
C LYS A 153 -43.12 -49.68 12.07
N ILE A 154 -42.05 -50.23 11.50
CA ILE A 154 -40.69 -50.05 11.99
C ILE A 154 -39.77 -49.77 10.81
N GLU A 155 -39.05 -48.67 10.89
CA GLU A 155 -38.03 -48.30 9.92
C GLU A 155 -36.68 -48.80 10.43
N VAL A 156 -35.95 -49.58 9.63
CA VAL A 156 -34.60 -50.05 9.97
C VAL A 156 -33.62 -49.45 8.99
N VAL A 157 -32.72 -48.60 9.49
CA VAL A 157 -31.72 -47.89 8.71
C VAL A 157 -30.33 -48.38 9.12
N LEU A 158 -29.71 -49.15 8.23
CA LEU A 158 -28.38 -49.77 8.48
C LEU A 158 -27.22 -48.98 7.90
N ASP A 159 -27.54 -47.90 7.18
CA ASP A 159 -26.61 -46.97 6.55
C ASP A 159 -27.27 -45.59 6.47
N ASN A 160 -27.36 -44.92 7.61
CA ASN A 160 -27.84 -43.56 7.75
C ASN A 160 -26.68 -42.58 7.59
N PHE A 161 -26.12 -42.49 6.38
CA PHE A 161 -25.28 -41.38 5.96
C PHE A 161 -26.12 -40.16 5.56
N ASN A 162 -27.21 -39.88 6.30
CA ASN A 162 -28.00 -38.67 6.09
C ASN A 162 -27.22 -37.49 6.67
N THR A 163 -26.26 -36.99 5.89
CA THR A 163 -25.37 -35.87 6.23
C THR A 163 -26.07 -34.53 6.06
N THR A 164 -27.40 -34.55 6.18
CA THR A 164 -28.23 -33.38 6.09
C THR A 164 -27.89 -32.48 7.26
N THR A 165 -27.09 -31.46 6.95
CA THR A 165 -26.67 -30.49 7.95
C THR A 165 -27.62 -29.33 7.88
N MET A 166 -28.22 -28.97 9.02
CA MET A 166 -29.10 -27.83 9.12
C MET A 166 -28.46 -26.76 9.98
N TRP A 167 -28.55 -25.52 9.50
CA TRP A 167 -28.18 -24.33 10.25
C TRP A 167 -29.37 -23.38 10.30
N LYS A 168 -29.61 -22.79 11.46
CA LYS A 168 -30.65 -21.78 11.65
C LYS A 168 -30.08 -20.48 12.18
N VAL A 169 -30.67 -19.38 11.78
CA VAL A 169 -30.35 -18.03 12.26
C VAL A 169 -31.60 -17.17 12.28
N SER A 170 -31.77 -16.32 13.28
CA SER A 170 -32.90 -15.39 13.32
C SER A 170 -32.71 -14.26 12.33
N TYR A 171 -33.78 -13.84 11.65
CA TYR A 171 -33.78 -12.63 10.81
C TYR A 171 -34.41 -11.44 11.55
N ASN A 172 -33.97 -10.23 11.20
CA ASN A 172 -34.44 -8.99 11.80
C ASN A 172 -35.76 -8.50 11.20
N ALA A 173 -35.90 -8.57 9.86
CA ALA A 173 -37.11 -8.17 9.15
C ALA A 173 -37.30 -8.94 7.83
N ILE A 174 -38.55 -8.95 7.32
CA ILE A 174 -38.90 -9.35 5.96
C ILE A 174 -39.46 -8.13 5.24
N ASP A 175 -38.97 -7.87 4.03
CA ASP A 175 -39.41 -6.79 3.14
C ASP A 175 -39.58 -5.42 3.82
N PRO A 176 -38.59 -4.91 4.60
CA PRO A 176 -38.75 -3.65 5.33
C PRO A 176 -38.87 -2.45 4.38
N LYS A 177 -39.99 -1.74 4.40
CA LYS A 177 -40.25 -0.56 3.55
C LYS A 177 -40.43 0.74 4.35
N THR A 178 -40.63 0.63 5.66
CA THR A 178 -40.89 1.76 6.56
C THR A 178 -40.02 1.68 7.81
N GLU A 179 -39.87 2.80 8.51
CA GLU A 179 -39.14 2.85 9.79
C GLU A 179 -39.72 1.89 10.82
N SER A 180 -41.04 1.65 10.81
CA SER A 180 -41.67 0.67 11.71
C SER A 180 -41.32 -0.79 11.38
N ASP A 181 -40.97 -1.10 10.13
CA ASP A 181 -40.65 -2.48 9.72
C ASP A 181 -39.24 -2.88 10.20
N ASN A 182 -38.28 -1.95 10.17
CA ASN A 182 -36.94 -2.15 10.72
C ASN A 182 -36.31 -0.82 11.20
N PRO A 183 -36.59 -0.38 12.44
CA PRO A 183 -36.15 0.93 12.95
C PRO A 183 -34.63 1.11 12.93
N TYR A 184 -33.88 0.07 13.25
CA TYR A 184 -32.41 0.11 13.28
C TYR A 184 -31.79 0.11 11.89
N GLY A 185 -32.44 -0.52 10.91
CA GLY A 185 -31.97 -0.56 9.54
C GLY A 185 -32.43 0.62 8.69
N TYR A 186 -33.45 1.37 9.11
CA TYR A 186 -34.15 2.37 8.31
C TYR A 186 -33.26 3.39 7.59
N TYR A 187 -32.17 3.83 8.23
CA TYR A 187 -31.25 4.83 7.67
C TYR A 187 -30.19 4.26 6.72
N PHE A 188 -30.19 2.95 6.47
CA PHE A 188 -29.19 2.27 5.65
C PHE A 188 -29.79 1.80 4.31
N PRO A 189 -28.99 1.72 3.23
CA PRO A 189 -29.43 1.14 1.95
C PRO A 189 -30.02 -0.26 2.12
N GLY A 190 -31.17 -0.51 1.47
CA GLY A 190 -31.95 -1.75 1.61
C GLY A 190 -32.63 -1.91 2.98
N MET A 191 -32.55 -0.91 3.87
CA MET A 191 -32.96 -1.00 5.27
C MET A 191 -32.27 -2.13 6.04
N ARG A 192 -30.98 -2.40 5.75
CA ARG A 192 -30.13 -3.38 6.44
C ARG A 192 -29.02 -2.67 7.22
N GLY A 193 -29.16 -2.61 8.54
CA GLY A 193 -28.16 -2.04 9.44
C GLY A 193 -27.01 -3.00 9.77
N PRO A 194 -25.99 -2.54 10.52
CA PRO A 194 -24.87 -3.37 10.96
C PRO A 194 -25.33 -4.63 11.71
N ASP A 195 -24.65 -5.76 11.45
CA ASP A 195 -24.91 -7.09 12.01
C ASP A 195 -26.31 -7.69 11.73
N GLN A 196 -27.17 -7.04 10.94
CA GLN A 196 -28.53 -7.52 10.67
C GLN A 196 -28.60 -8.56 9.55
N LEU A 197 -29.63 -9.40 9.61
CA LEU A 197 -30.07 -10.33 8.58
C LEU A 197 -31.49 -9.97 8.11
N ILE A 198 -31.67 -9.72 6.82
CA ILE A 198 -32.94 -9.30 6.20
C ILE A 198 -33.32 -10.28 5.10
N VAL A 199 -34.61 -10.57 4.96
CA VAL A 199 -35.14 -11.38 3.86
C VAL A 199 -35.94 -10.48 2.92
N TYR A 200 -35.62 -10.52 1.62
CA TYR A 200 -36.34 -9.79 0.58
C TYR A 200 -37.02 -10.78 -0.35
N ASP A 201 -38.35 -10.83 -0.38
CA ASP A 201 -39.10 -11.65 -1.32
C ASP A 201 -39.56 -10.83 -2.54
N SER A 202 -40.13 -11.51 -3.53
CA SER A 202 -40.58 -10.87 -4.79
C SER A 202 -41.58 -9.71 -4.61
N LEU A 203 -42.22 -9.55 -3.45
CA LEU A 203 -43.11 -8.43 -3.12
C LEU A 203 -42.34 -7.16 -2.71
N TYR A 204 -41.05 -7.27 -2.40
CA TYR A 204 -40.20 -6.13 -2.06
C TYR A 204 -39.98 -5.21 -3.26
N GLY A 205 -39.50 -5.79 -4.37
CA GLY A 205 -39.09 -5.11 -5.58
C GLY A 205 -38.24 -6.02 -6.46
N LYS A 206 -37.59 -5.46 -7.49
CA LYS A 206 -36.68 -6.22 -8.37
C LYS A 206 -35.32 -6.52 -7.73
N LYS A 207 -34.87 -5.69 -6.78
CA LYS A 207 -33.56 -5.76 -6.13
C LYS A 207 -33.67 -5.45 -4.65
N THR A 208 -32.69 -5.90 -3.87
CA THR A 208 -32.63 -5.68 -2.41
C THR A 208 -32.29 -4.23 -2.03
N GLY A 209 -31.61 -3.48 -2.90
CA GLY A 209 -31.25 -2.07 -2.66
C GLY A 209 -30.15 -1.85 -1.62
N THR A 210 -29.45 -2.92 -1.20
CA THR A 210 -28.37 -2.88 -0.21
C THR A 210 -27.08 -2.27 -0.78
N ASN A 211 -26.19 -1.81 0.09
CA ASN A 211 -24.85 -1.31 -0.29
C ASN A 211 -23.83 -2.46 -0.31
N ASP A 212 -22.58 -2.15 -0.68
CA ASP A 212 -21.51 -3.16 -0.84
C ASP A 212 -21.02 -3.77 0.48
N TYR A 213 -21.52 -3.33 1.64
CA TYR A 213 -21.14 -3.84 2.95
C TYR A 213 -22.13 -4.94 3.38
N GLY A 214 -21.81 -6.20 3.07
CA GLY A 214 -22.60 -7.37 3.44
C GLY A 214 -22.41 -8.57 2.51
N TYR A 215 -23.29 -9.55 2.65
CA TYR A 215 -23.29 -10.78 1.85
C TYR A 215 -24.74 -11.20 1.59
N GLU A 216 -25.07 -11.54 0.34
CA GLU A 216 -26.40 -11.95 -0.05
C GLU A 216 -26.45 -13.38 -0.60
N VAL A 217 -27.59 -14.03 -0.40
CA VAL A 217 -27.88 -15.40 -0.82
C VAL A 217 -29.18 -15.37 -1.58
N VAL A 218 -29.12 -15.66 -2.88
CA VAL A 218 -30.29 -15.67 -3.76
C VAL A 218 -30.89 -17.06 -3.77
N VAL A 219 -32.18 -17.14 -3.44
CA VAL A 219 -32.94 -18.37 -3.31
C VAL A 219 -34.03 -18.42 -4.37
N SER A 220 -34.03 -19.51 -5.13
CA SER A 220 -35.05 -19.79 -6.15
C SER A 220 -36.44 -20.01 -5.55
N LYS A 221 -37.48 -20.00 -6.39
CA LYS A 221 -38.86 -20.31 -6.00
C LYS A 221 -39.03 -21.68 -5.33
N ASP A 222 -38.14 -22.62 -5.63
CA ASP A 222 -38.17 -23.98 -5.12
C ASP A 222 -37.37 -24.10 -3.80
N GLY A 223 -36.91 -22.97 -3.24
CA GLY A 223 -36.16 -22.92 -1.99
C GLY A 223 -34.67 -23.20 -2.12
N LYS A 224 -34.12 -23.41 -3.32
CA LYS A 224 -32.68 -23.69 -3.50
C LYS A 224 -31.84 -22.42 -3.61
N ILE A 225 -30.67 -22.40 -2.97
CA ILE A 225 -29.64 -21.39 -3.16
C ILE A 225 -29.05 -21.53 -4.57
N ILE A 226 -29.16 -20.46 -5.37
CA ILE A 226 -28.70 -20.41 -6.76
C ILE A 226 -27.60 -19.36 -6.99
N SER A 227 -27.39 -18.46 -6.03
CA SER A 227 -26.28 -17.51 -6.04
C SER A 227 -25.91 -17.14 -4.61
N VAL A 228 -24.63 -16.91 -4.35
CA VAL A 228 -24.11 -16.50 -3.04
C VAL A 228 -23.08 -15.38 -3.23
N GLY A 229 -23.02 -14.46 -2.28
CA GLY A 229 -22.14 -13.30 -2.29
C GLY A 229 -22.69 -12.10 -3.04
N GLY A 230 -21.92 -11.01 -3.00
CA GLY A 230 -22.34 -9.71 -3.51
C GLY A 230 -23.39 -9.04 -2.63
N ASN A 231 -23.94 -7.94 -3.15
CA ASN A 231 -25.00 -7.14 -2.55
C ASN A 231 -25.88 -6.55 -3.66
N ASN A 232 -27.03 -5.98 -3.30
CA ASN A 232 -28.02 -5.44 -4.24
C ASN A 232 -28.48 -6.46 -5.32
N SER A 233 -28.68 -7.71 -4.90
CA SER A 233 -29.00 -8.83 -5.78
C SER A 233 -30.37 -8.67 -6.42
N ASP A 234 -30.52 -9.19 -7.63
CA ASP A 234 -31.82 -9.38 -8.25
C ASP A 234 -32.64 -10.39 -7.45
N ILE A 235 -33.88 -10.02 -7.12
CA ILE A 235 -34.81 -10.88 -6.41
C ILE A 235 -35.57 -11.72 -7.46
N PRO A 236 -35.41 -13.05 -7.47
CA PRO A 236 -36.00 -13.90 -8.50
C PRO A 236 -37.51 -14.00 -8.36
N ASP A 237 -38.21 -14.14 -9.49
CA ASP A 237 -39.67 -14.31 -9.51
C ASP A 237 -40.10 -15.54 -8.69
N GLY A 238 -40.91 -15.30 -7.66
CA GLY A 238 -41.40 -16.34 -6.74
C GLY A 238 -40.35 -16.88 -5.75
N GLY A 239 -39.12 -16.36 -5.78
CA GLY A 239 -38.08 -16.65 -4.79
C GLY A 239 -37.81 -15.47 -3.86
N PHE A 240 -36.64 -15.47 -3.21
CA PHE A 240 -36.25 -14.46 -2.24
C PHE A 240 -34.72 -14.33 -2.11
N VAL A 241 -34.25 -13.28 -1.46
CA VAL A 241 -32.85 -13.05 -1.12
C VAL A 241 -32.70 -12.97 0.40
N VAL A 242 -31.75 -13.71 0.97
CA VAL A 242 -31.34 -13.58 2.38
C VAL A 242 -30.07 -12.75 2.42
N SER A 243 -30.08 -11.68 3.21
CA SER A 243 -29.12 -10.59 3.09
C SER A 243 -28.56 -10.21 4.45
N GLY A 244 -27.27 -10.46 4.66
CA GLY A 244 -26.58 -10.26 5.94
C GLY A 244 -25.56 -9.12 5.91
N HIS A 245 -25.39 -8.44 7.04
CA HIS A 245 -24.26 -7.53 7.29
C HIS A 245 -23.46 -8.05 8.50
N GLY A 246 -22.14 -7.76 8.54
CA GLY A 246 -21.29 -8.05 9.71
C GLY A 246 -21.38 -9.52 10.15
N LYS A 247 -21.72 -9.79 11.42
CA LYS A 247 -21.87 -11.17 11.94
C LYS A 247 -22.88 -12.02 11.17
N SER A 248 -23.96 -11.41 10.67
CA SER A 248 -24.96 -12.11 9.85
C SER A 248 -24.40 -12.45 8.47
N ALA A 249 -23.56 -11.59 7.89
CA ALA A 249 -22.82 -11.90 6.67
C ALA A 249 -21.82 -13.04 6.90
N GLU A 250 -21.06 -13.01 8.00
CA GLU A 250 -20.13 -14.09 8.37
C GLU A 250 -20.85 -15.44 8.52
N TRP A 251 -22.06 -15.45 9.09
CA TRP A 251 -22.88 -16.65 9.19
C TRP A 251 -23.31 -17.17 7.82
N LEU A 252 -23.78 -16.30 6.93
CA LEU A 252 -24.14 -16.69 5.57
C LEU A 252 -22.93 -17.21 4.77
N ILE A 253 -21.79 -16.52 4.85
CA ILE A 253 -20.53 -16.96 4.22
C ILE A 253 -20.16 -18.38 4.68
N LYS A 254 -20.37 -18.68 5.96
CA LYS A 254 -19.98 -19.96 6.54
C LYS A 254 -20.93 -21.11 6.22
N TYR A 255 -22.24 -20.85 6.13
CA TYR A 255 -23.25 -21.92 6.11
C TYR A 255 -24.14 -21.93 4.86
N ALA A 256 -24.22 -20.83 4.11
CA ALA A 256 -25.04 -20.74 2.91
C ALA A 256 -24.22 -21.13 1.67
N THR A 257 -24.27 -22.41 1.31
CA THR A 257 -23.60 -22.96 0.12
C THR A 257 -24.59 -23.15 -1.03
N LEU A 258 -24.12 -23.03 -2.28
CA LEU A 258 -24.92 -23.28 -3.48
C LEU A 258 -25.59 -24.65 -3.41
N GLY A 259 -26.81 -24.77 -3.94
CA GLY A 259 -27.56 -26.03 -3.93
C GLY A 259 -28.19 -26.42 -2.58
N SER A 260 -27.89 -25.70 -1.49
CA SER A 260 -28.61 -25.89 -0.22
C SER A 260 -30.07 -25.44 -0.34
N ASN A 261 -30.95 -26.04 0.45
CA ASN A 261 -32.33 -25.58 0.60
C ASN A 261 -32.39 -24.49 1.68
N VAL A 262 -33.23 -23.49 1.47
CA VAL A 262 -33.51 -22.42 2.42
C VAL A 262 -35.00 -22.36 2.67
N THR A 263 -35.36 -22.43 3.95
CA THR A 263 -36.74 -22.26 4.42
C THR A 263 -36.81 -21.05 5.34
N ILE A 264 -37.83 -20.21 5.15
CA ILE A 264 -38.12 -19.08 6.05
C ILE A 264 -39.22 -19.49 7.01
N ASP A 265 -38.85 -19.69 8.28
CA ASP A 265 -39.81 -19.90 9.36
C ASP A 265 -40.30 -18.55 9.88
N LYS A 266 -41.44 -18.11 9.34
CA LYS A 266 -42.08 -16.84 9.73
C LYS A 266 -42.62 -16.86 11.16
N ALA A 267 -42.91 -18.03 11.74
CA ALA A 267 -43.46 -18.14 13.08
C ALA A 267 -42.38 -17.88 14.13
N ASN A 268 -41.19 -18.44 13.93
CA ASN A 268 -40.05 -18.28 14.83
C ASN A 268 -39.09 -17.14 14.44
N LYS A 269 -39.34 -16.51 13.28
CA LYS A 269 -38.47 -15.51 12.64
C LYS A 269 -37.06 -16.05 12.34
N GLU A 270 -36.99 -17.24 11.76
CA GLU A 270 -35.73 -17.92 11.47
C GLU A 270 -35.57 -18.18 9.97
N VAL A 271 -34.31 -18.14 9.51
CA VAL A 271 -33.85 -18.69 8.24
C VAL A 271 -33.20 -20.03 8.56
N ILE A 272 -33.66 -21.08 7.89
CA ILE A 272 -33.13 -22.44 8.02
C ILE A 272 -32.46 -22.79 6.70
N ILE A 273 -31.17 -23.12 6.75
CA ILE A 273 -30.40 -23.64 5.62
C ILE A 273 -30.17 -25.13 5.84
N GLU A 274 -30.56 -25.94 4.87
CA GLU A 274 -30.41 -27.38 4.88
C GLU A 274 -29.50 -27.80 3.72
N HIS A 275 -28.39 -28.46 4.02
CA HIS A 275 -27.45 -28.97 3.04
C HIS A 275 -27.44 -30.49 3.06
N THR A 276 -27.92 -31.09 1.97
CA THR A 276 -28.13 -32.54 1.81
C THR A 276 -27.06 -33.16 0.91
N PRO A 277 -26.93 -34.50 0.83
CA PRO A 277 -26.09 -35.15 -0.19
C PRO A 277 -26.36 -34.67 -1.62
N VAL A 278 -27.62 -34.35 -1.96
CA VAL A 278 -28.01 -33.80 -3.26
C VAL A 278 -27.52 -32.36 -3.43
N SER A 279 -27.45 -31.58 -2.36
CA SER A 279 -26.93 -30.20 -2.39
C SER A 279 -25.46 -30.14 -2.86
N TYR A 280 -24.62 -31.11 -2.48
CA TYR A 280 -23.24 -31.20 -3.00
C TYR A 280 -23.17 -31.45 -4.52
N ILE A 281 -24.11 -32.24 -5.06
CA ILE A 281 -24.21 -32.49 -6.51
C ILE A 281 -24.67 -31.23 -7.22
N ASP A 282 -25.71 -30.57 -6.69
CA ASP A 282 -26.23 -29.35 -7.25
C ASP A 282 -25.14 -28.27 -7.27
N GLU A 283 -24.40 -28.09 -6.17
CA GLU A 283 -23.26 -27.18 -6.09
C GLU A 283 -22.22 -27.47 -7.19
N ALA A 284 -21.78 -28.73 -7.30
CA ALA A 284 -20.81 -29.13 -8.30
C ALA A 284 -21.32 -28.91 -9.73
N GLU A 285 -22.60 -29.18 -9.98
CA GLU A 285 -23.25 -28.92 -11.27
C GLU A 285 -23.32 -27.42 -11.59
N TYR A 286 -23.70 -26.57 -10.64
CA TYR A 286 -23.70 -25.11 -10.81
C TYR A 286 -22.30 -24.60 -11.14
N ARG A 287 -21.29 -24.99 -10.36
CA ARG A 287 -19.90 -24.57 -10.58
C ARG A 287 -19.34 -25.09 -11.90
N LEU A 288 -19.65 -26.34 -12.28
CA LEU A 288 -19.25 -26.90 -13.57
C LEU A 288 -19.88 -26.14 -14.74
N ASN A 289 -21.17 -25.79 -14.64
CA ASN A 289 -21.84 -24.97 -15.64
C ASN A 289 -21.23 -23.56 -15.73
N MET A 290 -20.84 -22.96 -14.60
CA MET A 290 -20.13 -21.69 -14.59
C MET A 290 -18.79 -21.78 -15.32
N VAL A 291 -18.00 -22.83 -15.07
CA VAL A 291 -16.71 -23.05 -15.75
C VAL A 291 -16.89 -23.25 -17.26
N GLU A 292 -17.93 -23.99 -17.67
CA GLU A 292 -18.26 -24.16 -19.10
C GLU A 292 -18.64 -22.83 -19.75
N ASN A 293 -19.46 -22.01 -19.09
CA ASN A 293 -19.80 -20.68 -19.58
C ASN A 293 -18.56 -19.76 -19.64
N ASN A 294 -17.70 -19.79 -18.62
CA ASN A 294 -16.45 -19.03 -18.60
C ASN A 294 -15.54 -19.43 -19.78
N LEU A 295 -15.49 -20.71 -20.16
CA LEU A 295 -14.71 -21.16 -21.32
C LEU A 295 -15.30 -20.65 -22.64
N ILE A 296 -16.63 -20.52 -22.73
CA ILE A 296 -17.31 -19.91 -23.88
C ILE A 296 -16.99 -18.41 -23.95
N ASP A 297 -17.07 -17.71 -22.82
CA ASP A 297 -16.82 -16.28 -22.76
C ASP A 297 -15.34 -15.95 -22.99
N ALA A 298 -14.42 -16.77 -22.50
CA ALA A 298 -12.99 -16.65 -22.80
C ALA A 298 -12.68 -16.70 -24.31
N LYS A 299 -13.43 -17.51 -25.10
CA LYS A 299 -13.30 -17.52 -26.57
C LYS A 299 -13.79 -16.21 -27.20
N LYS A 300 -14.85 -15.59 -26.65
CA LYS A 300 -15.38 -14.28 -27.11
C LYS A 300 -14.48 -13.11 -26.68
N GLU A 301 -13.78 -13.28 -25.57
CA GLU A 301 -12.82 -12.32 -25.01
C GLU A 301 -11.40 -12.53 -25.55
N PHE A 302 -11.18 -13.59 -26.32
CA PHE A 302 -9.89 -13.94 -26.94
C PHE A 302 -8.76 -14.10 -25.92
N LYS A 303 -9.03 -14.77 -24.79
CA LYS A 303 -8.01 -15.04 -23.76
C LYS A 303 -6.97 -16.06 -24.26
N ASP A 304 -5.71 -15.89 -23.88
CA ASP A 304 -4.64 -16.87 -24.12
C ASP A 304 -4.65 -17.91 -23.00
N ILE A 305 -5.47 -18.95 -23.18
CA ILE A 305 -5.67 -20.05 -22.21
C ILE A 305 -5.67 -21.41 -22.92
N PRO A 306 -5.39 -22.51 -22.21
CA PRO A 306 -5.35 -23.86 -22.80
C PRO A 306 -6.76 -24.44 -23.03
N TYR A 307 -7.50 -23.91 -24.00
CA TYR A 307 -8.91 -24.26 -24.27
C TYR A 307 -9.21 -25.76 -24.33
N ASN A 308 -8.35 -26.54 -25.01
CA ASN A 308 -8.57 -27.97 -25.19
C ASN A 308 -8.37 -28.76 -23.90
N ASP A 309 -7.42 -28.35 -23.06
CA ASP A 309 -7.12 -29.01 -21.79
C ASP A 309 -8.25 -28.71 -20.80
N ILE A 310 -8.73 -27.47 -20.75
CA ILE A 310 -9.88 -27.07 -19.93
C ILE A 310 -11.13 -27.85 -20.36
N GLN A 311 -11.41 -27.94 -21.67
CA GLN A 311 -12.55 -28.72 -22.17
C GLN A 311 -12.45 -30.18 -21.76
N SER A 312 -11.27 -30.80 -21.85
CA SER A 312 -11.06 -32.19 -21.45
C SER A 312 -11.31 -32.41 -19.96
N ILE A 313 -10.94 -31.44 -19.11
CA ILE A 313 -11.22 -31.48 -17.67
C ILE A 313 -12.72 -31.35 -17.41
N ILE A 314 -13.41 -30.42 -18.10
CA ILE A 314 -14.88 -30.26 -18.01
C ILE A 314 -15.59 -31.56 -18.41
N ASP A 315 -15.17 -32.20 -19.51
CA ASP A 315 -15.78 -33.44 -19.99
C ASP A 315 -15.62 -34.58 -18.97
N ASN A 316 -14.43 -34.70 -18.35
CA ASN A 316 -14.19 -35.65 -17.26
C ASN A 316 -15.01 -35.32 -16.00
N ALA A 317 -15.12 -34.05 -15.64
CA ALA A 317 -15.96 -33.58 -14.55
C ALA A 317 -17.44 -33.94 -14.77
N LYS A 318 -17.96 -33.80 -15.99
CA LYS A 318 -19.33 -34.23 -16.33
C LYS A 318 -19.56 -35.74 -16.13
N ILE A 319 -18.56 -36.56 -16.46
CA ILE A 319 -18.62 -38.01 -16.20
C ILE A 319 -18.65 -38.29 -14.69
N LYS A 320 -17.77 -37.64 -13.91
CA LYS A 320 -17.74 -37.77 -12.44
C LYS A 320 -19.04 -37.30 -11.79
N LEU A 321 -19.61 -36.19 -12.25
CA LEU A 321 -20.91 -35.68 -11.79
C LEU A 321 -22.04 -36.71 -12.00
N ASN A 322 -22.09 -37.35 -13.19
CA ASN A 322 -23.07 -38.40 -13.46
C ASN A 322 -22.86 -39.64 -12.57
N ASN A 323 -21.61 -40.04 -12.32
CA ASN A 323 -21.31 -41.13 -11.40
C ASN A 323 -21.74 -40.81 -9.97
N ALA A 324 -21.46 -39.60 -9.49
CA ALA A 324 -21.87 -39.15 -8.16
C ALA A 324 -23.40 -39.11 -8.01
N LYS A 325 -24.12 -38.63 -9.03
CA LYS A 325 -25.60 -38.72 -9.11
C LYS A 325 -26.08 -40.17 -8.99
N ASN A 326 -25.45 -41.11 -9.70
CA ASN A 326 -25.82 -42.52 -9.63
C ASN A 326 -25.57 -43.13 -8.25
N TYR A 327 -24.43 -42.81 -7.62
CA TYR A 327 -24.13 -43.31 -6.27
C TYR A 327 -25.14 -42.80 -5.24
N ILE A 328 -25.49 -41.50 -5.27
CA ILE A 328 -26.53 -40.94 -4.39
C ILE A 328 -27.89 -41.59 -4.61
N ASN A 329 -28.31 -41.76 -5.88
CA ASN A 329 -29.59 -42.41 -6.20
C ASN A 329 -29.65 -43.88 -5.73
N ASN A 330 -28.51 -44.55 -5.63
CA ASN A 330 -28.39 -45.93 -5.15
C ASN A 330 -28.09 -46.04 -3.64
N GLY A 331 -28.08 -44.92 -2.91
CA GLY A 331 -27.77 -44.89 -1.47
C GLY A 331 -26.29 -45.14 -1.12
N SER A 332 -25.38 -45.09 -2.09
CA SER A 332 -23.93 -45.33 -1.91
C SER A 332 -23.18 -44.03 -1.60
N TYR A 333 -23.48 -43.39 -0.47
CA TYR A 333 -23.01 -42.01 -0.18
C TYR A 333 -21.50 -41.87 -0.02
N LYS A 334 -20.82 -42.88 0.53
CA LYS A 334 -19.35 -42.87 0.68
C LYS A 334 -18.61 -42.90 -0.65
N ASP A 335 -19.13 -43.66 -1.63
CA ASP A 335 -18.58 -43.66 -2.98
C ASP A 335 -18.87 -42.34 -3.69
N ALA A 336 -20.07 -41.76 -3.46
CA ALA A 336 -20.39 -40.43 -3.96
C ALA A 336 -19.39 -39.39 -3.44
N GLU A 337 -19.08 -39.36 -2.15
CA GLU A 337 -18.14 -38.43 -1.52
C GLU A 337 -16.77 -38.40 -2.21
N VAL A 338 -16.18 -39.58 -2.42
CA VAL A 338 -14.87 -39.71 -3.07
C VAL A 338 -14.91 -39.15 -4.49
N VAL A 339 -15.99 -39.42 -5.22
CA VAL A 339 -16.18 -38.92 -6.58
C VAL A 339 -16.44 -37.42 -6.60
N ILE A 340 -17.25 -36.88 -5.69
CA ILE A 340 -17.54 -35.44 -5.64
C ILE A 340 -16.28 -34.66 -5.26
N LYS A 341 -15.45 -35.15 -4.31
CA LYS A 341 -14.15 -34.54 -4.04
C LYS A 341 -13.25 -34.48 -5.27
N SER A 342 -13.17 -35.59 -6.01
CA SER A 342 -12.38 -35.64 -7.25
C SER A 342 -12.99 -34.79 -8.38
N LEU A 343 -14.31 -34.57 -8.37
CA LEU A 343 -15.02 -33.67 -9.27
C LEU A 343 -14.69 -32.20 -8.95
N ASP A 344 -14.67 -31.85 -7.67
CA ASP A 344 -14.32 -30.51 -7.21
C ASP A 344 -12.89 -30.12 -7.57
N ASP A 345 -11.94 -31.05 -7.46
CA ASP A 345 -10.56 -30.86 -7.89
C ASP A 345 -10.50 -30.52 -9.39
N ASP A 346 -11.28 -31.21 -10.23
CA ASP A 346 -11.36 -30.95 -11.67
C ASP A 346 -12.02 -29.58 -11.95
N ILE A 347 -13.12 -29.26 -11.27
CA ILE A 347 -13.81 -27.97 -11.41
C ILE A 347 -12.90 -26.82 -11.02
N ASN A 348 -12.22 -26.92 -9.86
CA ASN A 348 -11.29 -25.89 -9.39
C ASN A 348 -10.12 -25.73 -10.36
N LYS A 349 -9.53 -26.84 -10.82
CA LYS A 349 -8.44 -26.81 -11.80
C LYS A 349 -8.87 -26.14 -13.10
N ALA A 350 -10.04 -26.50 -13.65
CA ALA A 350 -10.58 -25.88 -14.85
C ALA A 350 -10.91 -24.40 -14.65
N THR A 351 -11.41 -24.02 -13.46
CA THR A 351 -11.63 -22.61 -13.07
C THR A 351 -10.33 -21.83 -13.04
N TYR A 352 -9.27 -22.37 -12.44
CA TYR A 352 -7.99 -21.66 -12.36
C TYR A 352 -7.33 -21.55 -13.74
N MET A 353 -7.39 -22.61 -14.55
CA MET A 353 -6.86 -22.60 -15.91
C MET A 353 -7.57 -21.63 -16.86
N SER A 354 -8.76 -21.11 -16.50
CA SER A 354 -9.44 -20.08 -17.30
C SER A 354 -8.83 -18.69 -17.15
N PHE A 355 -7.87 -18.50 -16.24
CA PHE A 355 -7.12 -17.26 -16.11
C PHE A 355 -5.80 -17.36 -16.88
N ALA A 356 -5.56 -16.40 -17.78
CA ALA A 356 -4.38 -16.38 -18.63
C ALA A 356 -3.09 -16.18 -17.82
N SER A 357 -1.96 -16.68 -18.32
CA SER A 357 -0.64 -16.47 -17.71
C SER A 357 0.20 -15.58 -18.60
N GLU A 358 0.67 -14.45 -18.05
CA GLU A 358 1.44 -13.46 -18.79
C GLU A 358 2.90 -13.88 -18.95
N LYS A 359 3.47 -13.64 -20.14
CA LYS A 359 4.87 -14.02 -20.47
C LYS A 359 5.90 -12.99 -20.01
N VAL A 360 5.46 -11.76 -19.71
CA VAL A 360 6.30 -10.67 -19.18
C VAL A 360 5.57 -10.04 -18.00
N GLU A 361 6.07 -10.28 -16.81
CA GLU A 361 5.41 -9.89 -15.56
C GLU A 361 6.39 -9.98 -14.40
N SER A 362 6.45 -8.94 -13.55
CA SER A 362 7.07 -9.08 -12.24
C SER A 362 6.11 -9.82 -11.33
N ARG A 363 6.52 -11.00 -10.85
CA ARG A 363 5.75 -11.85 -9.95
C ARG A 363 6.48 -11.84 -8.63
N ALA A 364 6.12 -10.86 -7.81
CA ALA A 364 6.85 -10.53 -6.60
C ALA A 364 6.22 -11.15 -5.35
N VAL A 365 7.04 -11.41 -4.35
CA VAL A 365 6.59 -11.82 -3.02
C VAL A 365 7.45 -11.14 -1.96
N TRP A 366 6.82 -10.61 -0.92
CA TRP A 366 7.52 -10.15 0.27
C TRP A 366 7.78 -11.32 1.20
N ILE A 367 8.98 -11.36 1.77
CA ILE A 367 9.38 -12.40 2.71
C ILE A 367 10.20 -11.79 3.84
N LYS A 368 9.73 -12.01 5.08
CA LYS A 368 10.52 -11.80 6.28
C LYS A 368 11.27 -13.11 6.59
N PRO A 369 12.58 -13.18 6.34
CA PRO A 369 13.29 -14.46 6.35
C PRO A 369 13.44 -15.00 7.76
N LYS A 370 13.14 -16.28 7.95
CA LYS A 370 13.27 -16.98 9.25
C LYS A 370 14.25 -18.15 9.18
N GLU A 371 14.90 -18.30 8.03
CA GLU A 371 15.79 -19.41 7.71
C GLU A 371 17.12 -19.24 8.45
N LYS A 372 17.64 -20.34 8.98
CA LYS A 372 18.90 -20.41 9.73
C LYS A 372 19.98 -21.21 9.02
N SER A 373 19.68 -21.71 7.82
CA SER A 373 20.61 -22.51 7.03
C SER A 373 20.35 -22.39 5.54
N LEU A 374 21.36 -22.74 4.74
CA LEU A 374 21.25 -22.77 3.29
C LEU A 374 20.15 -23.73 2.79
N GLU A 375 19.93 -24.86 3.47
CA GLU A 375 18.90 -25.85 3.09
C GLU A 375 17.49 -25.26 3.23
N GLU A 376 17.22 -24.52 4.30
CA GLU A 376 15.94 -23.84 4.51
C GLU A 376 15.71 -22.73 3.47
N VAL A 377 16.74 -21.95 3.14
CA VAL A 377 16.70 -20.95 2.06
C VAL A 377 16.37 -21.61 0.72
N VAL A 378 17.08 -22.69 0.37
CA VAL A 378 16.86 -23.46 -0.86
C VAL A 378 15.42 -23.98 -0.92
N LYS A 379 14.89 -24.50 0.19
CA LYS A 379 13.51 -24.98 0.25
C LYS A 379 12.49 -23.88 -0.07
N ASN A 380 12.63 -22.70 0.53
CA ASN A 380 11.71 -21.59 0.27
C ASN A 380 11.82 -21.09 -1.19
N LEU A 381 13.04 -21.02 -1.72
CA LEU A 381 13.28 -20.67 -3.12
C LEU A 381 12.68 -21.70 -4.10
N ASP A 382 12.77 -22.98 -3.79
CA ASP A 382 12.16 -24.04 -4.60
C ASP A 382 10.63 -23.98 -4.54
N MET A 383 10.06 -23.65 -3.38
CA MET A 383 8.61 -23.41 -3.25
C MET A 383 8.15 -22.24 -4.14
N MET A 384 8.83 -21.09 -4.05
CA MET A 384 8.55 -19.92 -4.90
C MET A 384 8.75 -20.23 -6.39
N LYS A 385 9.83 -20.93 -6.74
CA LYS A 385 10.11 -21.31 -8.13
C LYS A 385 9.06 -22.27 -8.68
N SER A 386 8.51 -23.16 -7.86
CA SER A 386 7.51 -24.15 -8.27
C SER A 386 6.18 -23.55 -8.75
N ILE A 387 5.93 -22.28 -8.41
CA ILE A 387 4.79 -21.47 -8.84
C ILE A 387 5.21 -20.26 -9.69
N ASN A 388 6.43 -20.27 -10.24
CA ASN A 388 6.96 -19.26 -11.14
C ASN A 388 7.03 -17.82 -10.59
N ILE A 389 7.27 -17.65 -9.28
CA ILE A 389 7.74 -16.36 -8.73
C ILE A 389 9.12 -16.05 -9.33
N ASN A 390 9.36 -14.79 -9.66
CA ASN A 390 10.61 -14.33 -10.26
C ASN A 390 11.24 -13.12 -9.54
N THR A 391 10.53 -12.47 -8.61
CA THR A 391 11.03 -11.33 -7.84
C THR A 391 10.81 -11.55 -6.34
N ILE A 392 11.81 -11.29 -5.51
CA ILE A 392 11.75 -11.43 -4.06
C ILE A 392 12.05 -10.08 -3.43
N TYR A 393 11.13 -9.57 -2.60
CA TYR A 393 11.39 -8.47 -1.67
C TYR A 393 11.74 -9.09 -0.32
N LEU A 394 13.05 -9.23 -0.06
CA LEU A 394 13.59 -9.92 1.11
C LEU A 394 13.85 -8.92 2.22
N ASP A 395 13.19 -9.05 3.36
CA ASP A 395 13.35 -8.14 4.49
C ASP A 395 14.77 -8.25 5.07
N THR A 396 15.61 -7.25 4.83
CA THR A 396 17.02 -7.24 5.21
C THR A 396 17.30 -6.47 6.48
N PHE A 397 16.35 -5.66 6.93
CA PHE A 397 16.44 -4.83 8.12
C PHE A 397 15.08 -4.74 8.78
N TRP A 398 14.86 -5.58 9.79
CA TRP A 398 13.60 -5.68 10.52
C TRP A 398 13.83 -5.72 12.02
N SER A 399 12.87 -5.13 12.74
CA SER A 399 12.94 -5.03 14.20
C SER A 399 14.24 -4.39 14.72
N GLY A 400 14.83 -3.50 13.92
CA GLY A 400 16.06 -2.79 14.25
C GLY A 400 17.33 -3.65 14.15
N TYR A 401 17.26 -4.85 13.56
CA TYR A 401 18.39 -5.75 13.32
C TYR A 401 18.59 -5.99 11.82
N THR A 402 19.82 -6.28 11.42
CA THR A 402 20.15 -6.76 10.06
C THR A 402 19.99 -8.28 9.96
N ILE A 403 19.73 -8.83 8.77
CA ILE A 403 19.74 -10.29 8.54
C ILE A 403 21.14 -10.85 8.19
N TYR A 404 22.09 -9.95 8.00
CA TYR A 404 23.45 -10.21 7.56
C TYR A 404 24.46 -9.63 8.57
N PRO A 405 25.72 -10.08 8.58
CA PRO A 405 26.74 -9.47 9.43
C PRO A 405 27.04 -8.01 9.03
N THR A 406 26.88 -7.07 9.96
CA THR A 406 27.14 -5.64 9.76
C THR A 406 28.24 -5.14 10.70
N ASP A 407 29.00 -4.14 10.23
CA ASP A 407 30.01 -3.42 11.03
C ASP A 407 29.39 -2.19 11.76
N SER A 408 28.07 -2.01 11.69
CA SER A 408 27.37 -0.90 12.35
C SER A 408 27.60 -0.90 13.86
N LYS A 409 27.84 0.28 14.44
CA LYS A 409 27.92 0.44 15.90
C LYS A 409 26.55 0.51 16.58
N TYR A 410 25.50 0.79 15.81
CA TYR A 410 24.14 1.05 16.32
C TYR A 410 23.26 -0.20 16.30
N THR A 411 23.48 -1.08 15.34
CA THR A 411 22.76 -2.36 15.23
C THR A 411 23.75 -3.52 15.05
N GLU A 412 23.23 -4.74 15.03
CA GLU A 412 23.96 -5.97 14.80
C GLU A 412 23.08 -6.94 13.99
N GLN A 413 23.64 -8.09 13.62
CA GLN A 413 22.84 -9.15 13.00
C GLN A 413 21.82 -9.68 14.01
N ASN A 414 20.60 -9.93 13.55
CA ASN A 414 19.56 -10.51 14.39
C ASN A 414 20.04 -11.86 14.96
N PRO A 415 20.05 -12.03 16.30
CA PRO A 415 20.56 -13.24 16.94
C PRO A 415 19.85 -14.53 16.50
N VAL A 416 18.63 -14.43 15.93
CA VAL A 416 17.89 -15.59 15.41
C VAL A 416 18.67 -16.37 14.34
N TYR A 417 19.56 -15.71 13.60
CA TYR A 417 20.34 -16.32 12.51
C TYR A 417 21.65 -16.96 12.97
N GLU A 418 22.05 -16.79 14.23
CA GLU A 418 23.21 -17.48 14.82
C GLU A 418 24.52 -17.30 14.01
N GLY A 419 24.69 -16.15 13.37
CA GLY A 419 25.85 -15.83 12.52
C GLY A 419 25.73 -16.27 11.05
N PHE A 420 24.65 -16.95 10.66
CA PHE A 420 24.40 -17.33 9.28
C PHE A 420 24.00 -16.11 8.44
N ASP A 421 24.75 -15.80 7.40
CA ASP A 421 24.41 -14.72 6.47
C ASP A 421 23.28 -15.14 5.52
N VAL A 422 22.05 -14.82 5.94
CA VAL A 422 20.83 -15.21 5.21
C VAL A 422 20.73 -14.47 3.88
N LEU A 423 21.17 -13.20 3.83
CA LEU A 423 21.10 -12.39 2.62
C LEU A 423 21.98 -12.96 1.52
N ASP A 424 23.25 -13.26 1.81
CA ASP A 424 24.18 -13.85 0.85
C ASP A 424 23.66 -15.19 0.30
N ALA A 425 23.08 -16.02 1.17
CA ALA A 425 22.47 -17.29 0.78
C ALA A 425 21.28 -17.10 -0.18
N TYR A 426 20.35 -16.18 0.13
CA TYR A 426 19.21 -15.90 -0.75
C TYR A 426 19.67 -15.38 -2.11
N ILE A 427 20.58 -14.40 -2.16
CA ILE A 427 21.07 -13.82 -3.42
C ILE A 427 21.65 -14.92 -4.32
N LYS A 428 22.63 -15.67 -3.80
CA LYS A 428 23.34 -16.69 -4.60
C LYS A 428 22.41 -17.80 -5.09
N GLU A 429 21.48 -18.26 -4.26
CA GLU A 429 20.57 -19.35 -4.62
C GLU A 429 19.38 -18.89 -5.48
N ALA A 430 18.89 -17.66 -5.30
CA ALA A 430 17.82 -17.09 -6.12
C ALA A 430 18.32 -16.83 -7.55
N HIS A 431 19.53 -16.28 -7.70
CA HIS A 431 20.15 -16.02 -9.01
C HIS A 431 20.33 -17.29 -9.84
N LYS A 432 20.70 -18.43 -9.21
CA LYS A 432 20.75 -19.75 -9.87
C LYS A 432 19.39 -20.18 -10.47
N ARG A 433 18.29 -19.67 -9.93
CA ARG A 433 16.91 -19.95 -10.35
C ARG A 433 16.36 -18.87 -11.28
N GLY A 434 17.16 -17.86 -11.62
CA GLY A 434 16.78 -16.72 -12.44
C GLY A 434 15.82 -15.74 -11.74
N MET A 435 15.80 -15.74 -10.40
CA MET A 435 14.96 -14.85 -9.60
C MET A 435 15.76 -13.62 -9.18
N ALA A 436 15.13 -12.45 -9.15
CA ALA A 436 15.72 -11.21 -8.65
C ALA A 436 15.50 -11.07 -7.13
N VAL A 437 16.49 -10.54 -6.42
CA VAL A 437 16.44 -10.26 -4.98
C VAL A 437 16.60 -8.76 -4.76
N TYR A 438 15.53 -8.15 -4.27
CA TYR A 438 15.51 -6.77 -3.80
C TYR A 438 15.65 -6.80 -2.29
N ALA A 439 16.60 -6.03 -1.75
CA ALA A 439 16.70 -5.83 -0.32
C ALA A 439 15.55 -4.91 0.13
N TRP A 440 14.52 -5.50 0.74
CA TRP A 440 13.44 -4.78 1.41
C TRP A 440 13.97 -4.25 2.74
N THR A 441 13.75 -2.97 2.99
CA THR A 441 14.19 -2.30 4.22
C THR A 441 13.03 -1.54 4.86
N GLU A 442 12.74 -1.84 6.14
CA GLU A 442 11.88 -1.01 6.99
C GLU A 442 12.65 0.29 7.32
N ASN A 443 12.38 1.40 6.61
CA ASN A 443 13.21 2.61 6.68
C ASN A 443 13.21 3.26 8.07
N PHE A 444 12.19 4.05 8.38
CA PHE A 444 12.10 4.71 9.68
C PHE A 444 11.46 3.81 10.73
N LEU A 445 10.77 2.74 10.36
CA LEU A 445 10.25 1.75 11.31
C LEU A 445 11.37 0.82 11.77
N ILE A 446 11.57 0.68 13.08
CA ILE A 446 12.58 -0.22 13.67
C ILE A 446 11.96 -1.36 14.49
N GLY A 447 10.68 -1.62 14.30
CA GLY A 447 9.96 -2.75 14.89
C GLY A 447 8.83 -2.40 15.83
N THR A 448 8.24 -3.43 16.40
CA THR A 448 7.01 -3.37 17.20
C THR A 448 7.18 -4.02 18.56
N SER A 449 6.33 -3.70 19.53
CA SER A 449 6.43 -4.25 20.90
C SER A 449 6.29 -5.77 20.98
N ASP A 450 5.62 -6.40 20.02
CA ASP A 450 5.46 -7.85 19.91
C ASP A 450 6.59 -8.51 19.08
N VAL A 451 7.28 -7.76 18.21
CA VAL A 451 8.38 -8.28 17.38
C VAL A 451 9.63 -7.40 17.52
N GLY A 452 10.57 -7.89 18.34
CA GLY A 452 11.89 -7.30 18.56
C GLY A 452 11.91 -5.96 19.31
N ASN A 453 10.76 -5.32 19.55
CA ASN A 453 10.57 -4.19 20.45
C ASN A 453 11.51 -2.99 20.18
N GLY A 454 11.79 -2.69 18.91
CA GLY A 454 12.69 -1.61 18.49
C GLY A 454 14.17 -2.00 18.39
N GLY A 455 14.51 -3.25 18.74
CA GLY A 455 15.86 -3.78 18.64
C GLY A 455 16.92 -3.02 19.45
N PRO A 456 18.21 -3.17 19.10
CA PRO A 456 19.32 -2.58 19.82
C PRO A 456 19.34 -1.05 19.68
N ILE A 457 18.73 -0.52 18.61
CA ILE A 457 18.73 0.92 18.30
C ILE A 457 17.89 1.67 19.34
N LYS A 458 16.73 1.15 19.72
CA LYS A 458 15.88 1.77 20.75
C LYS A 458 16.59 1.89 22.10
N GLU A 459 17.43 0.92 22.46
CA GLU A 459 18.18 0.92 23.73
C GLU A 459 19.43 1.80 23.65
N LYS A 460 20.17 1.75 22.54
CA LYS A 460 21.43 2.49 22.35
C LYS A 460 21.21 3.97 22.02
N MET A 461 20.17 4.27 21.26
CA MET A 461 19.85 5.61 20.72
C MET A 461 18.38 6.00 20.99
N PRO A 462 17.90 6.02 22.24
CA PRO A 462 16.51 6.39 22.56
C PRO A 462 16.13 7.81 22.11
N GLU A 463 17.11 8.71 22.01
CA GLU A 463 16.96 10.08 21.52
C GLU A 463 16.67 10.18 20.01
N TRP A 464 16.86 9.08 19.26
CA TRP A 464 16.48 9.01 17.86
C TRP A 464 15.02 8.64 17.65
N LEU A 465 14.29 8.25 18.69
CA LEU A 465 12.89 7.85 18.54
C LEU A 465 12.00 9.05 18.26
N LEU A 466 11.07 8.86 17.33
CA LEU A 466 10.09 9.86 16.95
C LEU A 466 9.05 10.05 18.07
N ILE A 467 8.85 11.31 18.47
CA ILE A 467 7.97 11.67 19.59
C ILE A 467 6.63 12.18 19.06
N SER A 468 5.55 11.69 19.65
CA SER A 468 4.17 12.11 19.40
C SER A 468 3.84 13.42 20.12
N ARG A 469 2.74 14.05 19.74
CA ARG A 469 2.23 15.28 20.35
C ARG A 469 1.94 15.13 21.85
N LYS A 470 1.57 13.92 22.30
CA LYS A 470 1.34 13.61 23.72
C LYS A 470 2.62 13.20 24.47
N GLY A 471 3.75 13.10 23.78
CA GLY A 471 5.06 12.76 24.36
C GLY A 471 5.38 11.26 24.33
N ASP A 472 4.61 10.45 23.61
CA ASP A 472 4.91 9.03 23.43
C ASP A 472 6.02 8.85 22.37
N ASN A 473 6.91 7.88 22.56
CA ASN A 473 7.94 7.52 21.57
C ASN A 473 7.53 6.35 20.67
N TYR A 474 6.22 6.16 20.51
CA TYR A 474 5.62 5.10 19.69
C TYR A 474 4.26 5.54 19.15
N THR A 475 3.81 4.87 18.09
CA THR A 475 2.39 4.83 17.72
C THR A 475 1.74 3.52 18.17
N LEU A 476 0.44 3.55 18.45
CA LEU A 476 -0.34 2.38 18.86
C LEU A 476 -1.26 1.96 17.71
N ASP A 477 -1.28 0.66 17.42
CA ASP A 477 -2.34 0.10 16.58
C ASP A 477 -3.60 -0.26 17.38
N LYS A 478 -4.62 -0.73 16.68
CA LYS A 478 -5.92 -1.13 17.26
C LYS A 478 -5.85 -2.32 18.22
N TYR A 479 -4.74 -3.06 18.23
CA TYR A 479 -4.50 -4.22 19.10
C TYR A 479 -3.63 -3.88 20.31
N GLY A 480 -3.22 -2.61 20.45
CA GLY A 480 -2.34 -2.16 21.53
C GLY A 480 -0.87 -2.46 21.28
N ILE A 481 -0.49 -2.84 20.06
CA ILE A 481 0.91 -3.03 19.66
C ILE A 481 1.53 -1.66 19.42
N LYS A 482 2.71 -1.45 20.02
CA LYS A 482 3.49 -0.22 19.87
C LYS A 482 4.43 -0.35 18.69
N TYR A 483 4.47 0.63 17.81
CA TYR A 483 5.40 0.72 16.69
C TYR A 483 6.42 1.82 16.96
N TYR A 484 7.70 1.52 16.79
CA TYR A 484 8.81 2.42 17.09
C TYR A 484 9.41 2.94 15.79
N PHE A 485 9.41 4.26 15.65
CA PHE A 485 9.97 4.93 14.48
C PHE A 485 11.21 5.73 14.87
N LEU A 486 12.23 5.70 14.03
CA LEU A 486 13.30 6.69 14.01
C LEU A 486 12.75 8.03 13.55
N ASN A 487 13.26 9.10 14.13
CA ASN A 487 12.91 10.45 13.78
C ASN A 487 13.67 10.86 12.51
N PRO A 488 12.98 11.08 11.37
CA PRO A 488 13.62 11.46 10.12
C PRO A 488 14.29 12.84 10.18
N MET A 489 14.06 13.64 11.23
CA MET A 489 14.78 14.91 11.42
C MET A 489 16.19 14.76 11.92
N ILE A 490 16.48 13.67 12.64
CA ILE A 490 17.76 13.52 13.34
C ILE A 490 18.82 13.13 12.31
N PRO A 491 19.83 13.99 12.03
CA PRO A 491 20.79 13.73 10.97
C PRO A 491 21.55 12.41 11.19
N ASP A 492 21.85 12.06 12.43
CA ASP A 492 22.56 10.81 12.73
C ASP A 492 21.70 9.57 12.50
N ALA A 493 20.39 9.64 12.73
CA ALA A 493 19.46 8.54 12.41
C ALA A 493 19.36 8.33 10.89
N ARG A 494 19.31 9.42 10.11
CA ARG A 494 19.38 9.37 8.63
C ARG A 494 20.70 8.78 8.14
N ASN A 495 21.83 9.24 8.69
CA ASN A 495 23.15 8.75 8.32
C ASN A 495 23.28 7.26 8.60
N PHE A 496 22.77 6.79 9.74
CA PHE A 496 22.76 5.37 10.08
C PHE A 496 22.03 4.52 9.03
N LEU A 497 20.82 4.92 8.61
CA LEU A 497 20.07 4.20 7.57
C LEU A 497 20.79 4.25 6.21
N SER A 498 21.28 5.43 5.81
CA SER A 498 22.09 5.58 4.59
C SER A 498 23.31 4.66 4.61
N ASP A 499 24.05 4.61 5.72
CA ASP A 499 25.24 3.76 5.86
C ASP A 499 24.91 2.27 5.74
N LEU A 500 23.80 1.80 6.32
CA LEU A 500 23.33 0.43 6.13
C LEU A 500 23.00 0.11 4.66
N TYR A 501 22.35 1.04 3.96
CA TYR A 501 21.97 0.79 2.56
C TYR A 501 23.16 0.84 1.62
N LYS A 502 24.12 1.73 1.89
CA LYS A 502 25.40 1.75 1.16
C LYS A 502 26.21 0.48 1.43
N GLU A 503 26.19 -0.03 2.66
CA GLU A 503 26.78 -1.33 2.99
C GLU A 503 26.13 -2.44 2.14
N LEU A 504 24.80 -2.49 2.03
CA LEU A 504 24.08 -3.40 1.15
C LEU A 504 24.53 -3.29 -0.31
N ALA A 505 24.51 -2.08 -0.87
CA ALA A 505 24.86 -1.82 -2.27
C ALA A 505 26.33 -2.13 -2.60
N ALA A 506 27.24 -1.94 -1.64
CA ALA A 506 28.68 -2.16 -1.83
C ALA A 506 29.09 -3.62 -1.59
N LYS A 507 28.50 -4.32 -0.62
CA LYS A 507 28.92 -5.68 -0.20
C LYS A 507 28.18 -6.79 -0.96
N TYR A 508 26.92 -6.59 -1.35
CA TYR A 508 26.06 -7.66 -1.87
C TYR A 508 25.66 -7.45 -3.32
N ASP A 509 25.52 -8.55 -4.07
CA ASP A 509 25.03 -8.52 -5.45
C ASP A 509 23.49 -8.51 -5.52
N ILE A 510 22.86 -7.58 -4.81
CA ILE A 510 21.41 -7.36 -4.88
C ILE A 510 21.02 -6.77 -6.23
N ASP A 511 19.83 -7.14 -6.73
CA ASP A 511 19.26 -6.60 -7.97
C ASP A 511 18.66 -5.19 -7.74
N GLY A 512 18.15 -4.95 -6.53
CA GLY A 512 17.59 -3.66 -6.14
C GLY A 512 17.45 -3.45 -4.64
N ILE A 513 17.07 -2.25 -4.24
CA ILE A 513 16.60 -1.93 -2.89
C ILE A 513 15.14 -1.52 -2.98
N GLN A 514 14.33 -2.02 -2.06
CA GLN A 514 12.92 -1.72 -1.96
C GLN A 514 12.63 -1.04 -0.61
N PHE A 515 12.16 0.21 -0.69
CA PHE A 515 11.93 1.06 0.47
C PHE A 515 10.50 0.92 1.00
N ASP A 516 10.37 0.46 2.24
CA ASP A 516 9.11 0.47 2.99
C ASP A 516 9.24 1.41 4.20
N TYR A 517 8.14 1.95 4.71
CA TYR A 517 8.12 2.90 5.83
C TYR A 517 9.05 4.12 5.65
N MET A 518 9.29 4.56 4.42
CA MET A 518 9.91 5.85 4.11
C MET A 518 8.89 6.98 4.32
N ARG A 519 8.45 7.15 5.57
CA ARG A 519 7.32 7.98 5.99
C ARG A 519 7.26 8.09 7.51
N PHE A 520 6.37 8.95 8.00
CA PHE A 520 5.97 8.98 9.41
C PHE A 520 4.87 7.94 9.71
N PRO A 521 4.59 7.67 10.99
CA PRO A 521 3.36 7.02 11.39
C PRO A 521 2.13 7.81 10.92
N ASN A 522 1.00 7.10 10.73
CA ASN A 522 -0.26 7.74 10.38
C ASN A 522 -0.74 8.67 11.50
N SER A 523 -0.96 9.95 11.18
CA SER A 523 -1.44 10.99 12.08
C SER A 523 -2.89 10.79 12.55
N ASN A 524 -3.69 9.96 11.87
CA ASN A 524 -5.11 9.69 12.13
C ASN A 524 -5.94 10.99 12.24
N ASP A 525 -6.53 11.26 13.40
CA ASP A 525 -7.31 12.47 13.69
C ASP A 525 -6.45 13.67 14.10
N TYR A 526 -5.13 13.57 13.96
CA TYR A 526 -4.11 14.54 14.35
C TYR A 526 -4.02 14.83 15.86
N SER A 527 -4.82 14.17 16.70
CA SER A 527 -4.84 14.41 18.15
C SER A 527 -3.55 13.94 18.84
N ASN A 528 -2.89 12.93 18.27
CA ASN A 528 -1.60 12.42 18.72
C ASN A 528 -0.61 12.24 17.56
N ASP A 529 -0.49 13.28 16.74
CA ASP A 529 0.42 13.32 15.59
C ASP A 529 1.92 13.29 15.98
N PHE A 530 2.85 13.13 15.03
CA PHE A 530 4.28 12.89 15.24
C PHE A 530 5.20 14.02 14.76
N GLY A 531 6.43 14.06 15.29
CA GLY A 531 7.42 15.12 15.04
C GLY A 531 7.42 16.21 16.11
N TYR A 532 7.01 15.87 17.33
CA TYR A 532 6.84 16.80 18.45
C TYR A 532 7.96 16.72 19.51
N ASP A 533 9.08 16.10 19.17
CA ASP A 533 10.30 16.25 19.95
C ASP A 533 10.82 17.68 19.90
N ASP A 534 11.61 18.07 20.90
CA ASP A 534 12.09 19.45 21.04
C ASP A 534 12.97 19.86 19.84
N TYR A 535 13.75 18.95 19.26
CA TYR A 535 14.60 19.26 18.12
C TYR A 535 13.78 19.60 16.88
N THR A 536 12.82 18.76 16.49
CA THR A 536 11.96 19.02 15.34
C THR A 536 11.10 20.27 15.52
N ARG A 537 10.52 20.46 16.72
CA ARG A 537 9.68 21.63 17.00
C ARG A 537 10.46 22.92 16.93
N GLU A 538 11.66 22.93 17.51
CA GLU A 538 12.50 24.12 17.47
C GLU A 538 13.04 24.40 16.07
N LEU A 539 13.30 23.38 15.23
CA LEU A 539 13.58 23.58 13.81
C LEU A 539 12.43 24.31 13.09
N PHE A 540 11.20 23.84 13.26
CA PHE A 540 10.04 24.49 12.64
C PHE A 540 9.77 25.89 13.21
N LYS A 541 9.96 26.08 14.51
CA LYS A 541 9.76 27.37 15.19
C LYS A 541 10.83 28.38 14.83
N GLN A 542 12.09 27.97 14.69
CA GLN A 542 13.15 28.83 14.16
C GLN A 542 12.87 29.24 12.71
N TYR A 543 12.27 28.33 11.94
CA TYR A 543 11.91 28.59 10.57
C TYR A 543 10.71 29.55 10.44
N THR A 544 9.69 29.45 11.30
CA THR A 544 8.40 30.12 11.10
C THR A 544 8.00 31.13 12.18
N GLY A 545 8.71 31.15 13.31
CA GLY A 545 8.32 31.88 14.52
C GLY A 545 7.22 31.20 15.35
N ALA A 546 6.60 30.12 14.86
CA ALA A 546 5.49 29.42 15.52
C ALA A 546 5.90 28.02 15.99
N ASP A 547 5.56 27.68 17.24
CA ASP A 547 5.73 26.32 17.75
C ASP A 547 4.62 25.42 17.19
N PRO A 548 4.94 24.29 16.52
CA PRO A 548 3.92 23.45 15.89
C PRO A 548 2.96 22.81 16.92
N LYS A 549 3.30 22.84 18.22
CA LYS A 549 2.47 22.38 19.33
C LYS A 549 1.16 23.16 19.50
N TYR A 550 1.13 24.43 19.10
CA TYR A 550 -0.01 25.32 19.32
C TYR A 550 -0.76 25.67 18.03
N LEU A 551 -0.49 24.96 16.92
CA LEU A 551 -1.14 25.22 15.65
C LEU A 551 -2.57 24.69 15.63
N ASP A 552 -3.45 25.46 14.98
CA ASP A 552 -4.77 24.99 14.56
C ASP A 552 -4.61 24.10 13.33
N VAL A 553 -5.15 22.87 13.40
CA VAL A 553 -5.09 21.89 12.31
C VAL A 553 -5.81 22.33 11.03
N ASN A 554 -6.67 23.36 11.12
CA ASN A 554 -7.33 23.95 9.96
C ASN A 554 -6.62 25.20 9.43
N GLY A 555 -5.58 25.69 10.11
CA GLY A 555 -4.87 26.92 9.76
C GLY A 555 -3.75 26.72 8.73
N ASP A 556 -3.37 27.79 8.04
CA ASP A 556 -2.32 27.74 7.00
C ASP A 556 -0.97 27.26 7.52
N MET A 557 -0.64 27.61 8.77
CA MET A 557 0.58 27.13 9.45
C MET A 557 0.62 25.62 9.66
N TRP A 558 -0.54 24.96 9.74
CA TRP A 558 -0.62 23.51 9.77
C TRP A 558 -0.21 22.89 8.43
N GLN A 559 -0.66 23.48 7.33
CA GLN A 559 -0.26 23.02 6.00
C GLN A 559 1.24 23.17 5.78
N LEU A 560 1.83 24.27 6.27
CA LEU A 560 3.28 24.46 6.25
C LEU A 560 4.02 23.44 7.12
N TRP A 561 3.45 23.07 8.28
CA TRP A 561 3.98 22.02 9.15
C TRP A 561 3.92 20.62 8.49
N ASN A 562 2.85 20.30 7.78
CA ASN A 562 2.73 19.07 7.00
C ASN A 562 3.76 19.04 5.87
N TYR A 563 3.86 20.13 5.10
CA TYR A 563 4.84 20.27 4.03
C TYR A 563 6.28 20.16 4.55
N PHE A 564 6.59 20.79 5.68
CA PHE A 564 7.90 20.70 6.32
C PHE A 564 8.28 19.22 6.56
N ARG A 565 7.43 18.47 7.25
CA ARG A 565 7.66 17.04 7.55
C ARG A 565 7.77 16.18 6.29
N MET A 566 6.89 16.39 5.32
CA MET A 566 6.92 15.72 4.02
C MET A 566 8.23 15.97 3.29
N ASN A 567 8.68 17.22 3.24
CA ASN A 567 9.92 17.54 2.56
C ASN A 567 11.13 16.89 3.23
N ILE A 568 11.14 16.71 4.56
CA ILE A 568 12.26 16.01 5.18
C ILE A 568 12.34 14.55 4.70
N VAL A 569 11.20 13.86 4.56
CA VAL A 569 11.18 12.52 3.95
C VAL A 569 11.70 12.57 2.51
N ASN A 570 11.25 13.55 1.71
CA ASN A 570 11.72 13.75 0.33
C ASN A 570 13.25 13.94 0.27
N THR A 571 13.81 14.82 1.10
CA THR A 571 15.26 15.06 1.12
C THR A 571 16.06 13.81 1.49
N PHE A 572 15.49 12.92 2.32
CA PHE A 572 16.12 11.65 2.64
C PHE A 572 16.06 10.70 1.44
N ALA A 573 14.90 10.54 0.82
CA ALA A 573 14.71 9.74 -0.39
C ALA A 573 15.71 10.15 -1.48
N TYR A 574 15.81 11.46 -1.77
CA TYR A 574 16.72 11.98 -2.79
C TYR A 574 18.18 11.73 -2.46
N SER A 575 18.61 12.00 -1.22
CA SER A 575 20.00 11.77 -0.81
C SER A 575 20.37 10.30 -0.94
N VAL A 576 19.57 9.41 -0.35
CA VAL A 576 19.93 8.00 -0.25
C VAL A 576 19.90 7.29 -1.60
N ILE A 577 18.92 7.59 -2.46
CA ILE A 577 18.84 6.99 -3.81
C ILE A 577 20.04 7.40 -4.66
N SER A 578 20.44 8.67 -4.58
CA SER A 578 21.58 9.20 -5.33
C SER A 578 22.91 8.60 -4.87
N GLU A 579 23.08 8.46 -3.55
CA GLU A 579 24.21 7.76 -2.93
C GLU A 579 24.31 6.31 -3.44
N LEU A 580 23.20 5.57 -3.37
CA LEU A 580 23.13 4.17 -3.81
C LEU A 580 23.42 4.01 -5.30
N ARG A 581 22.82 4.85 -6.15
CA ARG A 581 23.07 4.84 -7.59
C ARG A 581 24.48 5.29 -7.95
N THR A 582 25.18 6.00 -7.07
CA THR A 582 26.59 6.28 -7.31
C THR A 582 27.49 5.09 -6.98
N ILE A 583 27.14 4.31 -5.96
CA ILE A 583 27.86 3.08 -5.61
C ILE A 583 27.60 1.98 -6.65
N LYS A 584 26.33 1.79 -7.03
CA LYS A 584 25.91 0.77 -7.99
C LYS A 584 24.90 1.38 -8.99
N PRO A 585 25.35 1.99 -10.10
CA PRO A 585 24.48 2.69 -11.07
C PRO A 585 23.39 1.85 -11.73
N GLY A 586 23.55 0.52 -11.73
CA GLY A 586 22.55 -0.43 -12.21
C GLY A 586 21.54 -0.90 -11.16
N LEU A 587 21.67 -0.48 -9.90
CA LEU A 587 20.80 -0.88 -8.81
C LEU A 587 19.38 -0.31 -9.02
N LYS A 588 18.38 -1.19 -8.98
CA LYS A 588 16.98 -0.82 -9.08
C LYS A 588 16.45 -0.27 -7.76
N ILE A 589 15.60 0.74 -7.84
CA ILE A 589 14.94 1.35 -6.69
C ILE A 589 13.44 1.09 -6.75
N ALA A 590 12.92 0.38 -5.76
CA ALA A 590 11.49 0.15 -5.58
C ALA A 590 10.98 0.81 -4.29
N ALA A 591 9.69 1.07 -4.18
CA ALA A 591 9.10 1.63 -2.96
C ALA A 591 7.67 1.15 -2.70
N ASP A 592 7.40 0.73 -1.46
CA ASP A 592 6.03 0.52 -0.96
C ASP A 592 5.38 1.87 -0.67
N VAL A 593 4.24 2.10 -1.32
CA VAL A 593 3.53 3.38 -1.28
C VAL A 593 2.07 3.19 -0.91
N TRP A 594 1.51 4.17 -0.21
CA TRP A 594 0.07 4.16 0.05
C TRP A 594 -0.69 4.40 -1.25
N PRO A 595 -1.70 3.58 -1.60
CA PRO A 595 -2.53 3.84 -2.79
C PRO A 595 -3.39 5.11 -2.75
N ASN A 596 -3.54 5.80 -1.59
CA ASN A 596 -4.25 7.08 -1.50
C ASN A 596 -3.29 8.27 -1.44
N TYR A 597 -2.95 8.79 -2.61
CA TYR A 597 -2.02 9.92 -2.76
C TYR A 597 -2.57 11.27 -2.31
N SER A 598 -3.89 11.40 -2.12
CA SER A 598 -4.50 12.67 -1.69
C SER A 598 -4.23 12.97 -0.21
N THR A 599 -4.13 11.93 0.63
CA THR A 599 -3.87 12.07 2.07
C THR A 599 -2.50 11.54 2.48
N ALA A 600 -1.79 10.79 1.62
CA ALA A 600 -0.44 10.31 1.93
C ALA A 600 0.53 11.46 2.28
N THR A 601 0.41 12.62 1.63
CA THR A 601 1.24 13.80 1.88
C THR A 601 0.90 14.54 3.18
N SER A 602 -0.31 14.36 3.74
CA SER A 602 -0.77 14.99 4.98
C SER A 602 -0.77 14.07 6.20
N ASP A 603 -0.99 12.78 6.00
CA ASP A 603 -1.28 11.83 7.08
C ASP A 603 -0.04 10.99 7.45
N ILE A 604 0.83 10.71 6.47
CA ILE A 604 2.08 9.96 6.67
C ILE A 604 3.30 10.68 6.09
N PHE A 605 3.09 11.81 5.41
CA PHE A 605 4.12 12.64 4.80
C PHE A 605 4.98 11.87 3.76
N GLN A 606 4.34 11.01 2.97
CA GLN A 606 4.97 10.25 1.86
C GLN A 606 4.56 10.87 0.52
N ASP A 607 5.51 11.45 -0.21
CA ASP A 607 5.26 12.08 -1.53
C ASP A 607 5.86 11.25 -2.67
N SER A 608 5.31 10.05 -2.85
CA SER A 608 5.73 9.12 -3.90
C SER A 608 5.54 9.68 -5.31
N LYS A 609 4.61 10.63 -5.48
CA LYS A 609 4.40 11.32 -6.76
C LYS A 609 5.62 12.16 -7.12
N ASP A 610 6.13 12.98 -6.21
CA ASP A 610 7.31 13.82 -6.44
C ASP A 610 8.55 12.97 -6.75
N TRP A 611 8.75 11.86 -6.03
CA TRP A 611 9.87 10.94 -6.28
C TRP A 611 9.80 10.30 -7.67
N THR A 612 8.59 9.95 -8.10
CA THR A 612 8.34 9.27 -9.38
C THR A 612 8.53 10.20 -10.57
N VAL A 613 7.89 11.38 -10.58
CA VAL A 613 7.98 12.32 -11.71
C VAL A 613 9.39 12.88 -11.91
N LYS A 614 10.24 12.79 -10.87
CA LYS A 614 11.67 13.13 -10.91
C LYS A 614 12.58 11.94 -11.25
N ASN A 615 12.03 10.79 -11.61
CA ASN A 615 12.76 9.57 -12.02
C ASN A 615 13.65 8.94 -10.92
N TYR A 616 13.34 9.15 -9.64
CA TYR A 616 14.09 8.54 -8.53
C TYR A 616 13.69 7.09 -8.27
N ILE A 617 12.46 6.69 -8.64
CA ILE A 617 11.91 5.36 -8.38
C ILE A 617 11.79 4.60 -9.70
N ASP A 618 12.33 3.37 -9.77
CA ASP A 618 12.16 2.48 -10.93
C ASP A 618 10.86 1.67 -10.86
N THR A 619 10.43 1.29 -9.65
CA THR A 619 9.21 0.49 -9.43
C THR A 619 8.38 1.01 -8.25
N LEU A 620 7.09 1.23 -8.47
CA LEU A 620 6.13 1.54 -7.42
C LEU A 620 5.34 0.30 -7.01
N ASN A 621 5.23 0.08 -5.71
CA ASN A 621 4.45 -0.98 -5.10
C ASN A 621 3.30 -0.38 -4.28
N PRO A 622 2.18 0.02 -4.92
CA PRO A 622 1.02 0.48 -4.16
C PRO A 622 0.45 -0.68 -3.33
N MET A 623 0.31 -0.47 -2.01
CA MET A 623 -0.22 -1.45 -1.06
C MET A 623 -1.75 -1.57 -1.16
N SER A 624 -2.26 -2.20 -2.22
CA SER A 624 -3.68 -2.41 -2.51
C SER A 624 -4.28 -3.60 -1.76
N TYR A 625 -4.25 -3.54 -0.42
CA TYR A 625 -4.75 -4.59 0.47
C TYR A 625 -6.28 -4.55 0.64
N ASN A 626 -6.98 -4.76 -0.47
CA ASN A 626 -8.44 -4.82 -0.55
C ASN A 626 -8.91 -6.23 -0.91
N THR A 627 -10.09 -6.65 -0.43
CA THR A 627 -10.74 -7.90 -0.87
C THR A 627 -11.58 -7.71 -2.14
N THR A 628 -11.81 -6.46 -2.56
CA THR A 628 -12.64 -6.11 -3.71
C THR A 628 -11.81 -5.85 -4.97
N VAL A 629 -12.18 -6.50 -6.09
CA VAL A 629 -11.49 -6.36 -7.39
C VAL A 629 -11.49 -4.91 -7.90
N SER A 630 -12.62 -4.21 -7.82
CA SER A 630 -12.74 -2.83 -8.32
C SER A 630 -11.90 -1.82 -7.54
N LEU A 631 -11.69 -2.04 -6.23
CA LEU A 631 -10.83 -1.18 -5.41
C LEU A 631 -9.36 -1.38 -5.76
N VAL A 632 -8.92 -2.63 -5.97
CA VAL A 632 -7.55 -2.91 -6.45
C VAL A 632 -7.30 -2.25 -7.81
N ALA A 633 -8.27 -2.31 -8.73
CA ALA A 633 -8.17 -1.64 -10.02
C ALA A 633 -8.13 -0.09 -9.90
N ALA A 634 -8.91 0.47 -8.97
CA ALA A 634 -8.93 1.91 -8.72
C ALA A 634 -7.59 2.41 -8.14
N ASP A 635 -7.03 1.70 -7.16
CA ASP A 635 -5.72 2.01 -6.57
C ASP A 635 -4.60 1.96 -7.64
N LEU A 636 -4.62 0.94 -8.49
CA LEU A 636 -3.70 0.81 -9.61
C LEU A 636 -3.82 2.01 -10.56
N LYS A 637 -5.05 2.37 -10.96
CA LYS A 637 -5.27 3.51 -11.86
C LYS A 637 -4.77 4.82 -11.27
N ASN A 638 -5.05 5.09 -10.00
CA ASN A 638 -4.55 6.27 -9.29
C ASN A 638 -3.02 6.34 -9.31
N THR A 639 -2.35 5.18 -9.27
CA THR A 639 -0.88 5.09 -9.34
C THR A 639 -0.37 5.33 -10.76
N LEU A 640 -0.99 4.69 -11.75
CA LEU A 640 -0.62 4.83 -13.16
C LEU A 640 -0.77 6.28 -13.67
N ASP A 641 -1.76 7.02 -13.16
CA ASP A 641 -2.05 8.41 -13.56
C ASP A 641 -0.84 9.34 -13.39
N PHE A 642 0.01 9.15 -12.38
CA PHE A 642 1.25 9.92 -12.23
C PHE A 642 2.52 9.13 -12.55
N ALA A 643 2.49 7.78 -12.48
CA ALA A 643 3.62 6.97 -12.88
C ALA A 643 3.91 7.17 -14.37
N ASN A 644 2.90 7.08 -15.25
CA ASN A 644 2.95 7.50 -16.67
C ASN A 644 4.28 7.27 -17.43
N GLY A 645 4.90 6.09 -17.25
CA GLY A 645 6.19 5.76 -17.87
C GLY A 645 7.44 6.24 -17.13
N HIS A 646 7.33 6.90 -15.99
CA HIS A 646 8.44 7.23 -15.09
C HIS A 646 8.86 6.05 -14.19
N SER A 647 7.94 5.15 -13.88
CA SER A 647 8.18 3.93 -13.08
C SER A 647 7.30 2.78 -13.56
N ASP A 648 7.78 1.56 -13.37
CA ASP A 648 6.92 0.38 -13.41
C ASP A 648 5.99 0.34 -12.21
N VAL A 649 4.78 -0.20 -12.38
CA VAL A 649 3.80 -0.34 -11.30
C VAL A 649 3.50 -1.82 -11.05
N VAL A 650 3.80 -2.27 -9.82
CA VAL A 650 3.62 -3.66 -9.36
C VAL A 650 2.82 -3.62 -8.06
N PRO A 651 1.47 -3.60 -8.13
CA PRO A 651 0.61 -3.52 -6.95
C PRO A 651 0.81 -4.70 -6.00
N GLY A 652 0.89 -4.40 -4.71
CA GLY A 652 0.89 -5.39 -3.64
C GLY A 652 -0.54 -5.76 -3.25
N ILE A 653 -0.92 -7.02 -3.39
CA ILE A 653 -2.21 -7.56 -2.91
C ILE A 653 -2.00 -8.50 -1.73
N GLY A 654 -2.91 -8.44 -0.76
CA GLY A 654 -2.77 -9.15 0.51
C GLY A 654 -3.32 -10.58 0.44
N THR A 655 -2.47 -11.59 0.62
CA THR A 655 -2.91 -12.97 0.90
C THR A 655 -3.22 -13.17 2.39
N SER A 656 -2.75 -12.26 3.25
CA SER A 656 -3.01 -12.28 4.69
C SER A 656 -4.43 -11.81 5.06
N ILE A 657 -5.09 -11.00 4.23
CA ILE A 657 -6.38 -10.35 4.54
C ILE A 657 -7.63 -11.21 4.28
N GLY A 658 -7.48 -12.45 3.79
CA GLY A 658 -8.58 -13.42 3.71
C GLY A 658 -9.37 -13.45 2.40
N THR A 659 -8.80 -12.93 1.31
CA THR A 659 -9.35 -13.06 -0.06
C THR A 659 -9.41 -14.54 -0.50
N ASP A 660 -10.49 -15.03 -1.10
CA ASP A 660 -10.53 -16.40 -1.63
C ASP A 660 -9.68 -16.55 -2.92
N ASN A 661 -9.38 -17.80 -3.29
CA ASN A 661 -8.52 -18.11 -4.44
C ASN A 661 -9.04 -17.49 -5.75
N VAL A 662 -10.34 -17.59 -6.05
CA VAL A 662 -10.88 -17.11 -7.33
C VAL A 662 -10.89 -15.58 -7.37
N THR A 663 -11.24 -14.93 -6.25
CA THR A 663 -11.17 -13.47 -6.15
C THR A 663 -9.74 -12.95 -6.28
N LEU A 664 -8.74 -13.64 -5.71
CA LEU A 664 -7.33 -13.30 -5.91
C LEU A 664 -6.94 -13.33 -7.40
N LEU A 665 -7.34 -14.39 -8.12
CA LEU A 665 -7.06 -14.49 -9.56
C LEU A 665 -7.77 -13.39 -10.36
N LYS A 666 -8.99 -13.00 -9.98
CA LYS A 666 -9.71 -11.86 -10.57
C LYS A 666 -9.04 -10.52 -10.29
N GLN A 667 -8.45 -10.33 -9.10
CA GLN A 667 -7.66 -9.13 -8.79
C GLN A 667 -6.42 -9.06 -9.69
N ILE A 668 -5.72 -10.18 -9.87
CA ILE A 668 -4.56 -10.27 -10.77
C ILE A 668 -4.97 -9.99 -12.23
N GLU A 669 -6.09 -10.54 -12.69
CA GLU A 669 -6.63 -10.26 -14.03
C GLU A 669 -6.97 -8.76 -14.20
N ALA A 670 -7.64 -8.15 -13.22
CA ALA A 670 -7.95 -6.72 -13.26
C ALA A 670 -6.69 -5.83 -13.27
N ILE A 671 -5.63 -6.24 -12.57
CA ILE A 671 -4.32 -5.56 -12.61
C ILE A 671 -3.73 -5.59 -14.04
N ARG A 672 -3.82 -6.75 -14.72
CA ARG A 672 -3.31 -6.95 -16.09
C ARG A 672 -4.12 -6.21 -17.15
N ASP A 673 -5.44 -6.18 -16.98
CA ASP A 673 -6.35 -5.45 -17.88
C ASP A 673 -6.12 -3.93 -17.84
N ASN A 674 -5.39 -3.43 -16.84
CA ASN A 674 -5.01 -2.03 -16.69
C ASN A 674 -3.51 -1.78 -16.91
N SER A 675 -2.83 -2.62 -17.70
CA SER A 675 -1.44 -2.43 -18.15
C SER A 675 -0.36 -2.34 -17.04
N ALA A 676 -0.57 -2.93 -15.86
CA ALA A 676 0.46 -2.99 -14.83
C ALA A 676 1.68 -3.84 -15.29
N SER A 677 2.86 -3.54 -14.73
CA SER A 677 4.10 -4.28 -15.04
C SER A 677 4.21 -5.59 -14.26
N GLY A 678 3.42 -5.77 -13.21
CA GLY A 678 3.43 -7.00 -12.42
C GLY A 678 2.42 -7.02 -11.29
N VAL A 679 2.52 -8.06 -10.46
CA VAL A 679 1.79 -8.19 -9.20
C VAL A 679 2.71 -8.66 -8.09
N GLY A 680 2.52 -8.11 -6.89
CA GLY A 680 3.20 -8.53 -5.68
C GLY A 680 2.24 -9.18 -4.69
N LEU A 681 2.65 -10.28 -4.06
CA LEU A 681 1.85 -11.03 -3.09
C LEU A 681 2.40 -10.80 -1.68
N PHE A 682 1.62 -10.15 -0.81
CA PHE A 682 1.96 -9.92 0.59
C PHE A 682 1.21 -10.92 1.50
N GLU A 683 1.84 -11.96 2.04
CA GLU A 683 3.27 -12.30 1.98
C GLU A 683 3.53 -13.82 1.89
N PHE A 684 4.79 -14.24 1.78
CA PHE A 684 5.23 -15.63 1.60
C PHE A 684 4.54 -16.64 2.52
N GLU A 685 4.44 -16.40 3.83
CA GLU A 685 3.81 -17.39 4.72
C GLU A 685 2.31 -17.50 4.46
N SER A 686 1.58 -16.38 4.35
CA SER A 686 0.15 -16.44 4.07
C SER A 686 -0.15 -17.03 2.68
N LEU A 687 0.72 -16.79 1.70
CA LEU A 687 0.63 -17.35 0.35
C LEU A 687 0.58 -18.89 0.38
N PHE A 688 1.58 -19.51 1.03
CA PHE A 688 1.70 -20.97 1.05
C PHE A 688 0.83 -21.63 2.14
N LYS A 689 0.69 -21.03 3.32
CA LYS A 689 -0.12 -21.62 4.41
C LYS A 689 -1.62 -21.61 4.13
N LYS A 690 -2.10 -20.67 3.31
CA LYS A 690 -3.53 -20.57 2.96
C LYS A 690 -3.89 -21.23 1.62
N GLY A 691 -2.94 -21.87 0.93
CA GLY A 691 -3.21 -22.71 -0.25
C GLY A 691 -3.49 -21.94 -1.54
N TYR A 692 -2.93 -20.74 -1.71
CA TYR A 692 -3.05 -19.96 -2.96
C TYR A 692 -2.13 -20.49 -4.07
N ASP A 693 -1.08 -21.23 -3.71
CA ASP A 693 -0.04 -21.75 -4.60
C ASP A 693 -0.62 -22.65 -5.71
N ALA A 694 -1.58 -23.51 -5.38
CA ALA A 694 -2.25 -24.38 -6.36
C ALA A 694 -3.04 -23.56 -7.42
N ALA A 695 -3.74 -22.52 -6.97
CA ALA A 695 -4.53 -21.64 -7.84
C ALA A 695 -3.63 -20.81 -8.77
N LEU A 696 -2.56 -20.23 -8.23
CA LEU A 696 -1.58 -19.48 -9.01
C LEU A 696 -0.88 -20.36 -10.05
N LYS A 697 -0.39 -21.54 -9.63
CA LYS A 697 0.32 -22.48 -10.50
C LYS A 697 -0.53 -23.03 -11.63
N SER A 698 -1.83 -23.24 -11.37
CA SER A 698 -2.74 -23.78 -12.39
C SER A 698 -3.33 -22.68 -13.28
N GLY A 699 -3.36 -21.43 -12.82
CA GLY A 699 -3.90 -20.29 -13.55
C GLY A 699 -2.85 -19.27 -13.94
N VAL A 700 -2.91 -18.11 -13.28
CA VAL A 700 -2.20 -16.88 -13.68
C VAL A 700 -0.67 -17.01 -13.75
N PHE A 701 -0.06 -17.96 -13.03
CA PHE A 701 1.38 -18.24 -13.04
C PHE A 701 1.73 -19.61 -13.64
N SER A 702 0.87 -20.17 -14.48
CA SER A 702 1.07 -21.50 -15.09
C SER A 702 2.29 -21.61 -16.00
N THR A 703 2.78 -20.50 -16.56
CA THR A 703 4.02 -20.46 -17.36
C THR A 703 5.03 -19.47 -16.77
N PRO A 704 6.35 -19.70 -16.92
CA PRO A 704 7.36 -18.73 -16.48
C PRO A 704 7.23 -17.37 -17.18
N ALA A 705 7.53 -16.28 -16.47
CA ALA A 705 7.52 -14.92 -17.00
C ALA A 705 8.89 -14.22 -16.92
N VAL A 706 9.16 -13.36 -17.90
CA VAL A 706 10.29 -12.42 -17.90
C VAL A 706 9.99 -11.24 -16.99
N ILE A 707 10.98 -10.80 -16.20
CA ILE A 707 10.87 -9.60 -15.36
C ILE A 707 10.95 -8.34 -16.27
N PRO A 708 9.96 -7.43 -16.25
CA PRO A 708 9.88 -6.32 -17.20
C PRO A 708 11.08 -5.36 -17.21
N ASP A 709 11.61 -5.02 -16.04
CA ASP A 709 12.64 -3.99 -15.86
C ASP A 709 14.08 -4.51 -15.95
N LYS A 710 14.25 -5.84 -16.08
CA LYS A 710 15.56 -6.50 -16.15
C LYS A 710 16.24 -6.34 -17.50
N ASP A 711 15.48 -6.52 -18.59
CA ASP A 711 15.96 -6.31 -19.96
C ASP A 711 14.79 -5.81 -20.85
N PRO A 712 14.78 -4.52 -21.22
CA PRO A 712 13.69 -3.94 -22.00
C PRO A 712 13.60 -4.52 -23.42
N VAL A 713 14.71 -5.02 -24.00
CA VAL A 713 14.71 -5.69 -25.31
C VAL A 713 13.96 -7.01 -25.20
N VAL A 714 14.35 -7.86 -24.25
CA VAL A 714 13.74 -9.18 -24.06
C VAL A 714 12.27 -9.03 -23.69
N ALA A 715 11.95 -8.13 -22.75
CA ALA A 715 10.57 -7.90 -22.32
C ALA A 715 9.67 -7.42 -23.47
N THR A 716 10.08 -6.36 -24.18
CA THR A 716 9.29 -5.79 -25.28
C THR A 716 9.14 -6.77 -26.45
N THR A 717 10.21 -7.44 -26.85
CA THR A 717 10.14 -8.43 -27.95
C THR A 717 9.31 -9.65 -27.58
N THR A 718 9.30 -10.08 -26.31
CA THR A 718 8.46 -11.19 -25.85
C THR A 718 6.97 -10.86 -25.99
N ILE A 719 6.54 -9.67 -25.56
CA ILE A 719 5.15 -9.23 -25.71
C ILE A 719 4.77 -9.13 -27.19
N LEU A 720 5.61 -8.49 -28.02
CA LEU A 720 5.31 -8.32 -29.45
C LEU A 720 5.22 -9.66 -30.19
N ASN A 721 6.09 -10.62 -29.87
CA ASN A 721 6.04 -11.97 -30.45
C ASN A 721 4.83 -12.76 -29.96
N ASP A 722 4.39 -12.53 -28.71
CA ASP A 722 3.17 -13.12 -28.19
C ASP A 722 1.94 -12.63 -28.94
N ILE A 723 1.83 -11.32 -29.16
CA ILE A 723 0.79 -10.73 -30.01
C ILE A 723 0.79 -11.38 -31.40
N LEU A 724 1.95 -11.48 -32.05
CA LEU A 724 2.07 -12.08 -33.38
C LEU A 724 1.60 -13.54 -33.42
N THR A 725 1.85 -14.30 -32.35
CA THR A 725 1.40 -15.69 -32.20
C THR A 725 -0.12 -15.75 -32.01
N ASN A 726 -0.67 -14.86 -31.17
CA ASN A 726 -2.08 -14.81 -30.83
C ASN A 726 -2.97 -14.37 -31.99
N ILE A 727 -2.44 -13.59 -32.95
CA ILE A 727 -3.18 -13.23 -34.17
C ILE A 727 -3.73 -14.46 -34.89
N ASP A 728 -2.90 -15.47 -35.17
CA ASP A 728 -3.39 -16.69 -35.83
C ASP A 728 -4.02 -17.67 -34.83
N GLY A 729 -3.34 -17.87 -33.70
CA GLY A 729 -3.68 -18.91 -32.73
C GLY A 729 -5.03 -18.69 -32.04
N ILE A 730 -5.44 -17.42 -31.91
CA ILE A 730 -6.60 -17.01 -31.12
C ILE A 730 -7.51 -16.07 -31.93
N TYR A 731 -7.01 -14.93 -32.38
CA TYR A 731 -7.86 -13.86 -32.92
C TYR A 731 -8.53 -14.27 -34.24
N VAL A 732 -7.77 -14.82 -35.19
CA VAL A 732 -8.34 -15.38 -36.43
C VAL A 732 -9.14 -16.64 -36.15
N LYS A 733 -8.58 -17.55 -35.35
CA LYS A 733 -9.19 -18.86 -35.04
C LYS A 733 -10.61 -18.72 -34.46
N PHE A 734 -10.84 -17.76 -33.57
CA PHE A 734 -12.12 -17.53 -32.93
C PHE A 734 -12.92 -16.36 -33.56
N GLY A 735 -12.54 -15.91 -34.75
CA GLY A 735 -13.34 -14.96 -35.55
C GLY A 735 -13.27 -13.49 -35.11
N GLY A 736 -12.29 -13.11 -34.29
CA GLY A 736 -12.01 -11.72 -33.89
C GLY A 736 -11.26 -10.91 -34.94
N MET A 737 -10.60 -11.58 -35.89
CA MET A 737 -9.92 -10.97 -37.04
C MET A 737 -10.18 -11.74 -38.33
N THR A 738 -10.33 -11.02 -39.45
CA THR A 738 -10.24 -11.60 -40.79
C THR A 738 -8.77 -11.86 -41.17
N GLN A 739 -8.54 -12.74 -42.14
CA GLN A 739 -7.18 -13.01 -42.65
C GLN A 739 -6.47 -11.75 -43.21
N ASN A 740 -7.22 -10.84 -43.83
CA ASN A 740 -6.66 -9.58 -44.35
C ASN A 740 -6.25 -8.62 -43.23
N GLN A 741 -7.07 -8.52 -42.18
CA GLN A 741 -6.70 -7.77 -40.96
C GLN A 741 -5.46 -8.40 -40.32
N ALA A 742 -5.43 -9.73 -40.16
CA ALA A 742 -4.30 -10.45 -39.60
C ALA A 742 -2.99 -10.19 -40.35
N TYR A 743 -3.00 -10.22 -41.69
CA TYR A 743 -1.83 -9.86 -42.51
C TYR A 743 -1.36 -8.43 -42.25
N SER A 744 -2.30 -7.48 -42.19
CA SER A 744 -2.00 -6.06 -41.97
C SER A 744 -1.38 -5.81 -40.58
N TYR A 745 -1.99 -6.36 -39.52
CA TYR A 745 -1.52 -6.19 -38.15
C TYR A 745 -0.21 -6.94 -37.88
N LYS A 746 0.02 -8.12 -38.48
CA LYS A 746 1.33 -8.79 -38.39
C LYS A 746 2.44 -7.98 -39.03
N ASN A 747 2.21 -7.33 -40.16
CA ASN A 747 3.22 -6.47 -40.78
C ASN A 747 3.51 -5.25 -39.92
N LEU A 748 2.47 -4.61 -39.39
CA LEU A 748 2.59 -3.44 -38.51
C LEU A 748 3.38 -3.79 -37.23
N ILE A 749 2.93 -4.80 -36.49
CA ILE A 749 3.51 -5.20 -35.20
C ILE A 749 4.87 -5.90 -35.41
N GLY A 750 5.01 -6.69 -36.48
CA GLY A 750 6.27 -7.33 -36.86
C GLY A 750 7.37 -6.33 -37.21
N GLY A 751 7.00 -5.17 -37.80
CA GLY A 751 7.92 -4.06 -38.01
C GLY A 751 8.47 -3.53 -36.68
N ILE A 752 7.60 -3.28 -35.70
CA ILE A 752 7.97 -2.85 -34.35
C ILE A 752 8.86 -3.91 -33.68
N ALA A 753 8.46 -5.18 -33.74
CA ALA A 753 9.20 -6.30 -33.15
C ALA A 753 10.62 -6.43 -33.73
N ASN A 754 10.79 -6.20 -35.04
CA ASN A 754 12.10 -6.25 -35.67
C ASN A 754 13.01 -5.10 -35.22
N THR A 755 12.48 -3.89 -35.08
CA THR A 755 13.23 -2.75 -34.52
C THR A 755 13.63 -3.02 -33.07
N ALA A 756 12.71 -3.58 -32.27
CA ALA A 756 12.92 -3.88 -30.86
C ALA A 756 13.99 -4.96 -30.59
N LYS A 757 14.40 -5.77 -31.59
CA LYS A 757 15.49 -6.76 -31.45
C LYS A 757 16.88 -6.14 -31.33
N SER A 758 17.03 -4.88 -31.72
CA SER A 758 18.31 -4.17 -31.63
C SER A 758 18.58 -3.70 -30.20
N SER A 759 19.84 -3.36 -29.87
CA SER A 759 20.18 -2.80 -28.56
C SER A 759 19.31 -1.58 -28.22
N MET A 760 18.81 -1.52 -26.99
CA MET A 760 17.92 -0.45 -26.54
C MET A 760 18.72 0.81 -26.22
N THR A 761 18.74 1.78 -27.13
CA THR A 761 19.24 3.15 -26.91
C THR A 761 18.08 4.11 -26.69
N ILE A 762 18.34 5.30 -26.14
CA ILE A 762 17.32 6.36 -25.96
C ILE A 762 16.58 6.65 -27.28
N GLU A 763 17.32 6.78 -28.40
CA GLU A 763 16.73 7.05 -29.71
C GLU A 763 15.89 5.86 -30.21
N ASN A 764 16.40 4.63 -30.05
CA ASN A 764 15.67 3.44 -30.47
C ASN A 764 14.37 3.26 -29.66
N ALA A 765 14.43 3.44 -28.34
CA ALA A 765 13.26 3.36 -27.46
C ALA A 765 12.19 4.41 -27.86
N LYS A 766 12.59 5.67 -28.09
CA LYS A 766 11.67 6.72 -28.58
C LYS A 766 11.04 6.36 -29.92
N ASN A 767 11.81 5.80 -30.86
CA ASN A 767 11.29 5.37 -32.16
C ASN A 767 10.29 4.21 -32.04
N ILE A 768 10.55 3.26 -31.14
CA ILE A 768 9.63 2.15 -30.87
C ILE A 768 8.35 2.67 -30.21
N VAL A 769 8.43 3.56 -29.21
CA VAL A 769 7.27 4.19 -28.58
C VAL A 769 6.41 4.93 -29.59
N ASN A 770 7.01 5.74 -30.48
CA ASN A 770 6.28 6.42 -31.55
C ASN A 770 5.60 5.42 -32.52
N SER A 771 6.26 4.30 -32.82
CA SER A 771 5.70 3.26 -33.67
C SER A 771 4.53 2.53 -33.00
N ILE A 772 4.62 2.32 -31.68
CA ILE A 772 3.53 1.79 -30.84
C ILE A 772 2.34 2.74 -30.85
N ASP A 773 2.55 4.04 -30.63
CA ASP A 773 1.47 5.04 -30.62
C ASP A 773 0.75 5.09 -31.98
N ASN A 774 1.50 5.02 -33.09
CA ASN A 774 0.92 4.91 -34.43
C ASN A 774 0.11 3.61 -34.62
N ALA A 775 0.59 2.49 -34.08
CA ALA A 775 -0.12 1.23 -34.14
C ALA A 775 -1.42 1.25 -33.32
N VAL A 776 -1.37 1.78 -32.09
CA VAL A 776 -2.55 1.98 -31.23
C VAL A 776 -3.58 2.88 -31.91
N ASN A 777 -3.15 3.99 -32.52
CA ASN A 777 -4.06 4.87 -33.28
C ASN A 777 -4.71 4.16 -34.48
N THR A 778 -3.94 3.32 -35.19
CA THR A 778 -4.45 2.52 -36.30
C THR A 778 -5.52 1.53 -35.82
N ILE A 779 -5.24 0.81 -34.72
CA ILE A 779 -6.16 -0.15 -34.11
C ILE A 779 -7.46 0.53 -33.64
N ASN A 780 -7.35 1.65 -32.93
CA ASN A 780 -8.52 2.39 -32.41
C ASN A 780 -9.41 2.99 -33.51
N SER A 781 -8.82 3.26 -34.68
CA SER A 781 -9.51 3.80 -35.85
C SER A 781 -10.21 2.72 -36.70
N ASP A 782 -9.76 1.46 -36.62
CA ASP A 782 -10.37 0.34 -37.34
C ASP A 782 -11.67 -0.14 -36.67
N LYS A 783 -12.80 0.46 -37.06
CA LYS A 783 -14.12 0.07 -36.56
C LYS A 783 -14.58 -1.31 -37.03
N SER A 784 -13.86 -1.95 -37.96
CA SER A 784 -14.17 -3.30 -38.43
C SER A 784 -13.47 -4.39 -37.62
N LEU A 785 -12.50 -4.02 -36.77
CA LEU A 785 -11.84 -4.94 -35.85
C LEU A 785 -12.74 -5.22 -34.65
N ASN A 786 -12.74 -6.47 -34.15
CA ASN A 786 -13.46 -6.81 -32.94
C ASN A 786 -12.95 -5.99 -31.74
N ALA A 787 -13.87 -5.40 -30.97
CA ALA A 787 -13.53 -4.49 -29.88
C ALA A 787 -12.67 -5.14 -28.77
N ASN A 788 -12.90 -6.42 -28.45
CA ASN A 788 -12.10 -7.14 -27.45
C ASN A 788 -10.67 -7.37 -27.96
N VAL A 789 -10.53 -7.73 -29.24
CA VAL A 789 -9.21 -7.87 -29.88
C VAL A 789 -8.48 -6.52 -29.92
N ALA A 790 -9.17 -5.45 -30.30
CA ALA A 790 -8.60 -4.10 -30.30
C ALA A 790 -8.10 -3.73 -28.89
N SER A 791 -8.95 -3.93 -27.87
CA SER A 791 -8.60 -3.67 -26.46
C SER A 791 -7.36 -4.45 -26.03
N LYS A 792 -7.31 -5.76 -26.30
CA LYS A 792 -6.18 -6.61 -25.92
C LYS A 792 -4.88 -6.19 -26.60
N LEU A 793 -4.91 -5.91 -27.91
CA LEU A 793 -3.74 -5.39 -28.63
C LEU A 793 -3.28 -4.05 -28.04
N THR A 794 -4.19 -3.13 -27.74
CA THR A 794 -3.81 -1.84 -27.16
C THR A 794 -3.25 -1.96 -25.75
N ASN A 795 -3.76 -2.89 -24.94
CA ASN A 795 -3.24 -3.17 -23.60
C ASN A 795 -1.81 -3.74 -23.67
N ASP A 796 -1.57 -4.74 -24.53
CA ASP A 796 -0.24 -5.37 -24.68
C ASP A 796 0.79 -4.37 -25.25
N LEU A 797 0.38 -3.53 -26.20
CA LEU A 797 1.21 -2.43 -26.70
C LEU A 797 1.44 -1.34 -25.64
N GLY A 798 0.44 -1.04 -24.80
CA GLY A 798 0.56 -0.15 -23.65
C GLY A 798 1.59 -0.64 -22.64
N ARG A 799 1.62 -1.94 -22.34
CA ARG A 799 2.65 -2.57 -21.49
C ARG A 799 4.05 -2.40 -22.08
N CYS A 800 4.22 -2.58 -23.40
CA CYS A 800 5.50 -2.29 -24.06
C CYS A 800 5.91 -0.82 -23.88
N LYS A 801 4.95 0.12 -24.01
CA LYS A 801 5.20 1.54 -23.81
C LYS A 801 5.62 1.86 -22.37
N ASN A 802 4.99 1.24 -21.37
CA ASN A 802 5.37 1.43 -19.96
C ASN A 802 6.80 0.97 -19.68
N ILE A 803 7.19 -0.22 -20.16
CA ILE A 803 8.55 -0.76 -20.04
C ILE A 803 9.58 0.18 -20.68
N LEU A 804 9.31 0.63 -21.91
CA LEU A 804 10.21 1.54 -22.63
C LEU A 804 10.25 2.93 -22.00
N GLY A 805 9.12 3.40 -21.45
CA GLY A 805 9.04 4.62 -20.67
C GLY A 805 9.96 4.54 -19.45
N SER A 806 9.82 3.50 -18.64
CA SER A 806 10.64 3.29 -17.43
C SER A 806 12.13 3.26 -17.76
N PHE A 807 12.51 2.60 -18.87
CA PHE A 807 13.88 2.66 -19.40
C PHE A 807 14.32 4.09 -19.75
N LEU A 808 13.48 4.85 -20.47
CA LEU A 808 13.78 6.24 -20.85
C LEU A 808 13.91 7.14 -19.62
N ALA A 809 13.07 6.97 -18.60
CA ALA A 809 13.09 7.71 -17.36
C ALA A 809 14.40 7.48 -16.58
N ASN A 810 14.88 6.23 -16.51
CA ASN A 810 16.15 5.90 -15.88
C ASN A 810 17.34 6.54 -16.65
N GLU A 811 17.33 6.47 -17.97
CA GLU A 811 18.36 7.12 -18.80
C GLU A 811 18.31 8.65 -18.68
N GLU A 812 17.12 9.24 -18.59
CA GLU A 812 16.93 10.67 -18.34
C GLU A 812 17.48 11.05 -16.96
N PHE A 813 17.15 10.32 -15.90
CA PHE A 813 17.72 10.50 -14.57
C PHE A 813 19.25 10.51 -14.66
N ARG A 814 19.87 9.47 -15.24
CA ARG A 814 21.34 9.39 -15.37
C ARG A 814 21.95 10.58 -16.11
N SER A 815 21.26 11.08 -17.13
CA SER A 815 21.73 12.22 -17.92
C SER A 815 21.61 13.57 -17.19
N ASN A 816 20.56 13.73 -16.38
CA ASN A 816 20.24 14.99 -15.68
C ASN A 816 20.80 15.05 -14.26
N HIS A 817 21.09 13.90 -13.64
CA HIS A 817 21.67 13.76 -12.32
C HIS A 817 23.17 14.08 -12.36
N VAL A 818 23.44 15.38 -12.58
CA VAL A 818 24.77 15.97 -12.73
C VAL A 818 25.09 16.78 -11.48
N ILE A 819 26.29 16.60 -10.93
CA ILE A 819 26.78 17.39 -9.80
C ILE A 819 27.11 18.81 -10.25
N ASP A 820 26.35 19.79 -9.76
CA ASP A 820 26.54 21.22 -9.99
C ASP A 820 27.56 21.83 -9.02
N ASP A 821 27.53 21.43 -7.75
CA ASP A 821 28.37 21.98 -6.68
C ASP A 821 28.83 20.88 -5.72
N ILE A 822 29.99 21.06 -5.08
CA ILE A 822 30.55 20.12 -4.10
C ILE A 822 31.07 20.89 -2.89
N LYS A 823 30.72 20.41 -1.68
CA LYS A 823 31.11 20.99 -0.41
C LYS A 823 31.78 19.94 0.47
N VAL A 824 32.87 20.31 1.13
CA VAL A 824 33.55 19.44 2.09
C VAL A 824 33.22 19.94 3.49
N GLU A 825 32.61 19.08 4.30
CA GLU A 825 32.35 19.34 5.71
C GLU A 825 33.59 18.97 6.52
N ILE A 826 34.04 19.94 7.32
CA ILE A 826 35.16 19.73 8.23
C ILE A 826 34.59 19.19 9.55
N PRO A 827 35.16 18.11 10.11
CA PRO A 827 34.74 17.57 11.39
C PRO A 827 34.86 18.59 12.54
N SER A 828 34.11 18.35 13.62
CA SER A 828 34.04 19.24 14.78
C SER A 828 35.40 19.58 15.39
N ILE A 829 35.45 20.71 16.11
CA ILE A 829 36.67 21.36 16.66
C ILE A 829 37.32 20.55 17.81
N ASP A 830 36.82 19.36 18.14
CA ASP A 830 37.38 18.50 19.18
C ASP A 830 38.62 17.73 18.65
N LEU A 831 39.72 18.47 18.49
CA LEU A 831 41.00 18.00 17.96
C LEU A 831 41.84 17.25 19.01
N ASN A 832 41.22 16.60 19.98
CA ASN A 832 41.93 15.82 20.99
C ASN A 832 42.63 14.60 20.37
N LYS A 833 43.83 14.31 20.87
CA LYS A 833 44.62 13.16 20.43
C LYS A 833 43.87 11.86 20.70
N GLY A 834 43.77 11.01 19.67
CA GLY A 834 43.03 9.74 19.68
C GLY A 834 41.67 9.82 18.99
N ASN A 835 41.12 11.02 18.78
CA ASN A 835 39.82 11.20 18.14
C ASN A 835 39.87 10.80 16.66
N ILE A 836 38.78 10.20 16.19
CA ILE A 836 38.52 9.91 14.78
C ILE A 836 37.41 10.84 14.32
N LEU A 837 37.72 11.64 13.31
CA LEU A 837 36.96 12.79 12.87
C LEU A 837 36.51 12.56 11.42
N PRO A 838 35.24 12.23 11.15
CA PRO A 838 34.79 11.93 9.79
C PRO A 838 34.86 13.18 8.92
N ILE A 839 35.42 13.06 7.71
CA ILE A 839 35.25 14.08 6.67
C ILE A 839 34.03 13.67 5.86
N LYS A 840 33.07 14.58 5.71
CA LYS A 840 31.92 14.35 4.84
C LYS A 840 32.03 15.25 3.62
N VAL A 841 31.63 14.72 2.47
CA VAL A 841 31.56 15.48 1.23
C VAL A 841 30.11 15.50 0.79
N LYS A 842 29.62 16.66 0.39
CA LYS A 842 28.27 16.91 -0.08
C LYS A 842 28.31 17.35 -1.55
N ALA A 843 27.34 16.96 -2.35
CA ALA A 843 27.14 17.39 -3.72
C ALA A 843 25.72 17.92 -3.92
N SER A 844 25.57 19.02 -4.65
CA SER A 844 24.27 19.50 -5.14
C SER A 844 24.10 19.04 -6.59
N PHE A 845 22.93 18.52 -6.93
CA PHE A 845 22.65 17.97 -8.26
C PHE A 845 21.71 18.87 -9.06
N SER A 846 21.83 18.88 -10.39
CA SER A 846 21.03 19.75 -11.27
C SER A 846 19.53 19.47 -11.24
N ASP A 847 19.15 18.21 -11.06
CA ASP A 847 17.78 17.72 -10.91
C ASP A 847 17.23 17.89 -9.49
N ASN A 848 18.12 18.12 -8.50
CA ASN A 848 17.75 18.38 -7.12
C ASN A 848 18.62 19.45 -6.45
N LYS A 849 18.54 20.69 -6.97
CA LYS A 849 19.39 21.81 -6.52
C LYS A 849 19.16 22.27 -5.08
N LEU A 850 18.10 21.77 -4.43
CA LEU A 850 17.70 22.19 -3.10
C LEU A 850 18.34 21.35 -2.01
N ASP A 851 18.82 20.14 -2.32
CA ASP A 851 19.39 19.22 -1.35
C ASP A 851 20.86 18.91 -1.63
N ASN A 852 21.66 18.98 -0.57
CA ASN A 852 23.05 18.55 -0.61
C ASN A 852 23.11 17.07 -0.22
N ILE A 853 23.56 16.23 -1.14
CA ILE A 853 23.64 14.77 -1.01
C ILE A 853 25.04 14.37 -0.56
N TYR A 854 25.18 13.46 0.40
CA TYR A 854 26.52 13.03 0.81
C TYR A 854 27.14 12.13 -0.26
N LEU A 855 28.41 12.36 -0.59
CA LEU A 855 29.17 11.41 -1.39
C LEU A 855 29.71 10.31 -0.47
N ASP A 856 29.74 9.08 -0.99
CA ASP A 856 30.39 7.95 -0.35
C ASP A 856 31.92 8.14 -0.29
N PRO A 857 32.61 7.73 0.79
CA PRO A 857 34.08 7.82 0.88
C PRO A 857 34.84 7.12 -0.26
N SER A 858 34.24 6.16 -0.94
CA SER A 858 34.82 5.56 -2.15
C SER A 858 34.85 6.52 -3.35
N GLN A 859 34.14 7.64 -3.30
CA GLN A 859 34.01 8.62 -4.39
C GLN A 859 34.96 9.81 -4.27
N TYR A 860 35.76 9.89 -3.21
CA TYR A 860 36.77 10.93 -3.03
C TYR A 860 37.98 10.39 -2.28
N ASP A 861 39.13 11.01 -2.50
CA ASP A 861 40.38 10.68 -1.83
C ASP A 861 40.71 11.77 -0.82
N ILE A 862 41.06 11.36 0.40
CA ILE A 862 41.56 12.25 1.45
C ILE A 862 43.04 11.98 1.64
N SER A 863 43.84 13.03 1.77
CA SER A 863 45.26 12.91 2.11
C SER A 863 45.63 13.94 3.17
N SER A 864 46.57 13.57 4.03
CA SER A 864 47.22 14.46 5.00
C SER A 864 48.70 14.58 4.65
N ASP A 865 49.24 15.79 4.70
CA ASP A 865 50.68 16.01 4.52
C ASP A 865 51.50 15.77 5.80
N ASN A 866 50.85 15.56 6.95
CA ASN A 866 51.49 15.29 8.23
C ASN A 866 50.68 14.28 9.07
N THR A 867 50.90 12.99 8.79
CA THR A 867 50.20 11.87 9.43
C THR A 867 50.54 11.69 10.91
N ALA A 868 51.64 12.29 11.38
CA ALA A 868 51.97 12.32 12.81
C ALA A 868 51.03 13.24 13.62
N VAL A 869 50.39 14.21 12.96
CA VAL A 869 49.39 15.11 13.55
C VAL A 869 47.98 14.61 13.26
N ALA A 870 47.66 14.36 11.98
CA ALA A 870 46.37 13.85 11.55
C ALA A 870 46.57 12.79 10.46
N GLU A 871 46.22 11.54 10.75
CA GLU A 871 46.26 10.41 9.82
C GLU A 871 44.90 10.25 9.14
N VAL A 872 44.90 9.82 7.87
CA VAL A 872 43.65 9.54 7.14
C VAL A 872 43.38 8.04 7.18
N SER A 873 42.17 7.66 7.59
CA SER A 873 41.71 6.27 7.59
C SER A 873 40.21 6.21 7.31
N ASN A 874 39.78 5.42 6.32
CA ASN A 874 38.37 5.17 5.96
C ASN A 874 37.49 6.43 5.87
N GLY A 875 37.92 7.45 5.13
CA GLY A 875 37.14 8.69 5.01
C GLY A 875 37.21 9.63 6.21
N ALA A 876 37.97 9.28 7.25
CA ALA A 876 38.08 10.05 8.49
C ALA A 876 39.54 10.47 8.79
N LEU A 877 39.67 11.46 9.66
CA LEU A 877 40.94 11.95 10.21
C LEU A 877 41.11 11.43 11.64
N LYS A 878 42.17 10.68 11.89
CA LYS A 878 42.60 10.30 13.23
C LYS A 878 43.64 11.27 13.74
N ILE A 879 43.36 11.95 14.85
CA ILE A 879 44.32 12.89 15.46
C ILE A 879 45.37 12.12 16.25
N ASN A 880 46.62 12.13 15.79
CA ASN A 880 47.72 11.35 16.34
C ASN A 880 48.66 12.15 17.25
N GLY A 881 48.70 13.48 17.11
CA GLY A 881 49.72 14.28 17.78
C GLY A 881 49.46 15.79 17.76
N ILE A 882 50.36 16.51 18.43
CA ILE A 882 50.32 17.97 18.53
C ILE A 882 51.07 18.59 17.35
N GLY A 883 50.43 19.48 16.58
CA GLY A 883 51.06 20.12 15.43
C GLY A 883 50.04 20.66 14.42
N LYS A 884 50.51 20.93 13.20
CA LYS A 884 49.67 21.33 12.06
C LYS A 884 49.78 20.32 10.93
N ALA A 885 48.66 20.00 10.29
CA ALA A 885 48.55 19.18 9.09
C ALA A 885 47.63 19.87 8.07
N ASN A 886 47.95 19.79 6.78
CA ASN A 886 47.03 20.16 5.71
C ASN A 886 46.37 18.90 5.15
N ILE A 887 45.04 18.95 5.11
CA ILE A 887 44.18 17.91 4.60
C ILE A 887 43.71 18.32 3.21
N ARG A 888 43.83 17.42 2.24
CA ARG A 888 43.32 17.60 0.88
C ARG A 888 42.23 16.57 0.61
N VAL A 889 41.15 17.01 -0.01
CA VAL A 889 40.03 16.17 -0.46
C VAL A 889 39.90 16.34 -1.97
N ASN A 890 40.02 15.24 -2.71
CA ASN A 890 39.90 15.21 -4.17
C ASN A 890 38.73 14.33 -4.58
N ILE A 891 37.79 14.86 -5.34
CA ILE A 891 36.66 14.09 -5.87
C ILE A 891 37.12 13.23 -7.04
N LYS A 892 36.69 11.96 -7.09
CA LYS A 892 37.07 11.03 -8.15
C LYS A 892 36.38 11.38 -9.46
N GLY A 893 37.08 11.14 -10.57
CA GLY A 893 36.65 11.56 -11.91
C GLY A 893 35.57 10.70 -12.57
N ASN A 894 35.10 9.63 -11.93
CA ASN A 894 34.03 8.77 -12.44
C ASN A 894 32.62 9.28 -12.11
N LEU A 895 32.50 10.40 -11.41
CA LEU A 895 31.23 11.06 -11.14
C LEU A 895 30.80 11.95 -12.32
N ASN A 896 29.50 12.05 -12.56
CA ASN A 896 28.93 12.96 -13.55
C ASN A 896 28.95 14.40 -12.99
N ILE A 897 30.11 15.07 -13.12
CA ILE A 897 30.33 16.42 -12.57
C ILE A 897 30.26 17.44 -13.71
N LYS A 898 29.51 18.52 -13.48
CA LYS A 898 29.41 19.61 -14.43
C LYS A 898 30.79 20.24 -14.69
N PRO A 899 31.13 20.52 -15.96
CA PRO A 899 32.38 21.20 -16.27
C PRO A 899 32.50 22.53 -15.51
N GLY A 900 33.61 22.69 -14.78
CA GLY A 900 33.90 23.90 -14.00
C GLY A 900 33.57 23.80 -12.51
N THR A 901 32.86 22.77 -12.06
CA THR A 901 32.64 22.52 -10.62
C THR A 901 33.95 22.18 -9.91
N ASN A 902 34.16 22.74 -8.72
CA ASN A 902 35.38 22.48 -7.96
C ASN A 902 35.41 21.04 -7.44
N THR A 903 36.50 20.32 -7.71
CA THR A 903 36.70 18.92 -7.31
C THR A 903 37.89 18.73 -6.37
N LYS A 904 38.55 19.82 -5.98
CA LYS A 904 39.74 19.78 -5.11
C LYS A 904 39.58 20.79 -3.98
N PHE A 905 39.66 20.29 -2.76
CA PHE A 905 39.48 21.06 -1.55
C PHE A 905 40.67 20.86 -0.63
N SER A 906 40.99 21.86 0.17
CA SER A 906 42.04 21.76 1.17
C SER A 906 41.73 22.60 2.41
N PHE A 907 42.04 22.07 3.58
CA PHE A 907 41.92 22.77 4.86
C PHE A 907 43.08 22.37 5.79
N SER A 908 43.33 23.15 6.85
CA SER A 908 44.36 22.84 7.85
C SER A 908 43.74 22.37 9.15
N VAL A 909 44.34 21.34 9.75
CA VAL A 909 44.12 20.91 11.14
C VAL A 909 45.28 21.45 11.97
N ASP A 910 45.00 22.27 12.99
CA ASP A 910 46.01 22.78 13.93
C ASP A 910 45.60 22.44 15.36
N THR A 911 46.30 21.49 15.96
CA THR A 911 46.00 21.01 17.30
C THR A 911 46.77 21.79 18.38
N ASN A 912 47.53 22.84 18.01
CA ASN A 912 48.25 23.70 18.96
C ASN A 912 47.39 24.85 19.50
N SER A 913 46.31 25.20 18.80
CA SER A 913 45.39 26.26 19.20
C SER A 913 44.03 25.68 19.59
N LEU A 914 43.73 25.65 20.89
CA LEU A 914 42.38 25.35 21.38
C LEU A 914 41.42 26.55 21.24
N ASN A 915 41.91 27.73 20.83
CA ASN A 915 41.16 28.99 20.81
C ASN A 915 41.56 29.92 19.64
N GLN A 916 41.41 29.48 18.39
CA GLN A 916 41.32 30.43 17.28
C GLN A 916 40.32 29.95 16.24
N THR A 917 39.15 30.57 16.31
CA THR A 917 38.08 30.59 15.33
C THR A 917 38.58 31.17 14.00
N ALA A 918 39.23 30.35 13.17
CA ALA A 918 39.01 30.47 11.73
C ALA A 918 37.62 29.92 11.47
N THR A 919 36.62 30.78 11.60
CA THR A 919 35.25 30.37 11.38
C THR A 919 34.87 30.47 9.91
N ALA A 920 33.79 29.78 9.53
CA ALA A 920 33.32 29.67 8.16
C ALA A 920 32.99 31.03 7.52
N LEU A 921 32.45 31.96 8.30
CA LEU A 921 31.90 33.25 7.84
C LEU A 921 32.84 34.45 7.97
N ASN A 922 33.86 34.40 8.82
CA ASN A 922 34.67 35.58 9.14
C ASN A 922 35.49 36.05 7.92
N GLY A 923 35.31 37.32 7.54
CA GLY A 923 35.94 37.95 6.37
C GLY A 923 35.29 37.63 5.01
N ARG A 924 34.14 36.94 4.99
CA ARG A 924 33.45 36.50 3.76
C ARG A 924 32.26 37.36 3.36
N LEU A 925 31.61 38.05 4.31
CA LEU A 925 30.45 38.88 4.01
C LEU A 925 30.87 40.06 3.13
N LYS A 926 30.20 40.22 2.00
CA LYS A 926 30.35 41.34 1.06
C LYS A 926 28.99 41.84 0.59
N ALA A 927 28.91 43.13 0.27
CA ALA A 927 27.82 43.69 -0.52
C ALA A 927 28.21 43.64 -2.01
N VAL A 928 27.39 42.97 -2.82
CA VAL A 928 27.66 42.68 -4.25
C VAL A 928 26.98 43.70 -5.16
N ASP A 929 25.83 44.23 -4.77
CA ASP A 929 25.13 45.30 -5.48
C ASP A 929 24.43 46.26 -4.51
N SER A 930 24.44 47.56 -4.85
CA SER A 930 23.85 48.66 -4.07
C SER A 930 23.35 49.80 -4.99
N ASP A 931 22.93 49.45 -6.21
CA ASP A 931 22.63 50.39 -7.30
C ASP A 931 21.29 51.16 -7.16
N GLY A 932 20.49 50.84 -6.15
CA GLY A 932 19.17 51.43 -5.90
C GLY A 932 18.01 50.42 -6.02
N SER A 933 18.30 49.17 -6.36
CA SER A 933 17.31 48.09 -6.49
C SER A 933 17.31 47.07 -5.34
N GLY A 934 18.00 47.34 -4.23
CA GLY A 934 18.30 46.39 -3.13
C GLY A 934 19.75 46.47 -2.65
N ILE A 935 20.04 45.95 -1.46
CA ILE A 935 21.41 45.62 -1.03
C ILE A 935 21.57 44.10 -1.10
N LEU A 936 22.36 43.59 -2.05
CA LEU A 936 22.66 42.16 -2.13
C LEU A 936 23.86 41.80 -1.25
N LEU A 937 23.61 41.02 -0.19
CA LEU A 937 24.61 40.46 0.71
C LEU A 937 24.98 39.04 0.27
N ASP A 938 26.27 38.72 0.22
CA ASP A 938 26.79 37.41 -0.19
C ASP A 938 27.88 36.90 0.77
N TRP A 939 27.76 35.63 1.17
CA TRP A 939 28.73 34.88 1.98
C TRP A 939 28.94 33.42 1.48
N SER A 940 28.67 33.16 0.19
CA SER A 940 28.72 31.85 -0.47
C SER A 940 30.08 31.14 -0.56
N GLY A 941 31.16 31.79 -0.13
CA GLY A 941 32.53 31.22 -0.08
C GLY A 941 32.96 30.64 1.29
N SER A 942 32.00 30.32 2.16
CA SER A 942 32.23 29.83 3.53
C SER A 942 32.30 28.29 3.59
N ILE A 943 33.16 27.74 4.47
CA ILE A 943 33.29 26.29 4.66
C ILE A 943 32.13 25.80 5.53
N VAL A 944 31.41 24.76 5.13
CA VAL A 944 30.19 24.34 5.84
C VAL A 944 30.53 23.55 7.10
N ASN A 945 30.07 24.06 8.25
CA ASN A 945 29.91 23.26 9.47
C ASN A 945 28.61 22.46 9.33
N SER A 946 28.69 21.13 9.48
CA SER A 946 27.59 20.18 9.31
C SER A 946 26.36 20.44 10.19
N ASN A 947 26.52 21.27 11.23
CA ASN A 947 25.48 21.58 12.21
C ASN A 947 24.75 22.90 11.93
N ILE A 948 25.12 23.68 10.90
CA ILE A 948 24.43 24.93 10.57
C ILE A 948 23.02 24.63 10.03
N ALA A 949 22.01 25.09 10.75
CA ALA A 949 20.60 25.01 10.32
C ALA A 949 20.16 26.25 9.52
N GLY A 950 20.85 27.38 9.69
CA GLY A 950 20.57 28.61 8.94
C GLY A 950 21.45 29.79 9.35
N TYR A 951 21.12 30.96 8.81
CA TYR A 951 21.82 32.22 9.02
C TYR A 951 20.84 33.33 9.42
N ILE A 952 21.26 34.17 10.36
CA ILE A 952 20.56 35.39 10.76
C ILE A 952 21.25 36.56 10.05
N VAL A 953 20.48 37.35 9.31
CA VAL A 953 20.93 38.62 8.74
C VAL A 953 20.63 39.71 9.76
N VAL A 954 21.68 40.36 10.25
CA VAL A 954 21.58 41.42 11.24
C VAL A 954 21.98 42.75 10.60
N ARG A 955 21.12 43.76 10.75
CA ARG A 955 21.33 45.14 10.29
C ARG A 955 21.22 46.10 11.47
N ASN A 956 22.26 46.89 11.72
CA ASN A 956 22.34 47.82 12.86
C ASN A 956 21.99 47.14 14.19
N ASP A 957 22.57 45.96 14.42
CA ASP A 957 22.33 45.09 15.58
C ASP A 957 20.90 44.52 15.73
N GLU A 958 20.02 44.74 14.75
CA GLU A 958 18.70 44.12 14.69
C GLU A 958 18.64 43.00 13.66
N GLU A 959 18.04 41.87 14.03
CA GLU A 959 17.69 40.81 13.09
C GLU A 959 16.65 41.32 12.08
N ILE A 960 16.94 41.14 10.79
CA ILE A 960 16.04 41.53 9.69
C ILE A 960 15.61 40.35 8.82
N ALA A 961 16.32 39.22 8.87
CA ALA A 961 15.93 38.01 8.15
C ALA A 961 16.59 36.76 8.74
N ARG A 962 15.93 35.61 8.53
CA ARG A 962 16.52 34.27 8.71
C ARG A 962 16.49 33.55 7.38
N VAL A 963 17.65 33.06 6.94
CA VAL A 963 17.79 32.42 5.63
C VAL A 963 18.57 31.11 5.74
N ASN A 964 18.26 30.15 4.87
CA ASN A 964 19.02 28.89 4.73
C ASN A 964 19.99 28.93 3.53
N LYS A 965 19.99 30.02 2.75
CA LYS A 965 20.93 30.28 1.65
C LYS A 965 22.10 31.13 2.14
N THR A 966 23.17 31.18 1.36
CA THR A 966 24.38 31.98 1.68
C THR A 966 24.41 33.36 1.02
N ASN A 967 23.24 33.91 0.71
CA ASN A 967 23.05 35.27 0.21
C ASN A 967 21.67 35.77 0.65
N TYR A 968 21.50 37.09 0.68
CA TYR A 968 20.24 37.74 1.01
C TYR A 968 20.20 39.14 0.39
N LYS A 969 19.06 39.49 -0.22
CA LYS A 969 18.84 40.84 -0.77
C LYS A 969 17.96 41.65 0.18
N ASP A 970 18.55 42.62 0.88
CA ASP A 970 17.81 43.53 1.74
C ASP A 970 17.11 44.60 0.90
N MET A 971 15.78 44.56 0.91
CA MET A 971 14.89 45.50 0.21
C MET A 971 14.23 46.52 1.14
N THR A 972 14.44 46.37 2.46
CA THR A 972 13.77 47.16 3.51
C THR A 972 14.58 48.38 3.95
N TYR A 973 15.63 48.71 3.21
CA TYR A 973 16.52 49.82 3.52
C TYR A 973 15.90 51.16 3.13
N THR A 974 16.22 52.21 3.87
CA THR A 974 15.94 53.60 3.47
C THR A 974 17.06 54.13 2.56
N PRO A 975 16.77 54.62 1.35
CA PRO A 975 17.77 55.17 0.44
C PRO A 975 18.51 56.40 1.02
N GLY A 976 19.82 56.47 0.80
CA GLY A 976 20.67 57.56 1.28
C GLY A 976 21.28 57.35 2.67
N GLU A 977 20.81 56.33 3.40
CA GLU A 977 21.30 55.96 4.72
C GLU A 977 22.46 54.96 4.66
N SER A 978 23.17 54.82 5.80
CA SER A 978 24.25 53.84 5.97
C SER A 978 23.84 52.78 6.99
N TYR A 979 24.20 51.53 6.73
CA TYR A 979 23.83 50.39 7.56
C TYR A 979 25.03 49.49 7.83
N ASP A 980 25.13 48.98 9.05
CA ASP A 980 26.08 47.94 9.42
C ASP A 980 25.42 46.56 9.33
N TYR A 981 26.02 45.64 8.57
CA TYR A 981 25.52 44.27 8.41
C TYR A 981 26.50 43.25 8.98
N LYS A 982 25.95 42.23 9.64
CA LYS A 982 26.65 40.98 9.98
C LYS A 982 25.72 39.79 9.76
N ILE A 983 26.32 38.62 9.56
CA ILE A 983 25.62 37.34 9.44
C ILE A 983 26.00 36.47 10.63
N GLU A 984 25.01 35.89 11.30
CA GLU A 984 25.22 34.93 12.40
C GLU A 984 24.71 33.56 11.98
N ALA A 985 25.58 32.54 11.88
CA ALA A 985 25.15 31.17 11.64
C ALA A 985 24.66 30.54 12.94
N PHE A 986 23.60 29.74 12.88
CA PHE A 986 23.06 29.03 14.04
C PHE A 986 22.85 27.55 13.77
N ASP A 987 22.91 26.72 14.83
CA ASP A 987 22.56 25.30 14.74
C ASP A 987 21.06 25.06 14.87
N ALA A 988 20.63 23.81 14.71
CA ALA A 988 19.24 23.41 14.85
C ALA A 988 18.62 23.70 16.24
N SER A 989 19.43 24.04 17.26
CA SER A 989 18.95 24.49 18.58
C SER A 989 18.83 26.02 18.70
N GLY A 990 19.15 26.77 17.64
CA GLY A 990 19.15 28.22 17.61
C GLY A 990 20.39 28.84 18.24
N LYS A 991 21.36 28.02 18.65
CA LYS A 991 22.62 28.50 19.20
C LYS A 991 23.48 29.08 18.09
N ILE A 992 23.96 30.30 18.28
CA ILE A 992 24.91 30.93 17.35
C ILE A 992 26.21 30.13 17.35
N LEU A 993 26.55 29.58 16.18
CA LEU A 993 27.76 28.81 15.92
C LEU A 993 28.90 29.69 15.40
N ASP A 994 28.56 30.76 14.66
CA ASP A 994 29.52 31.59 13.95
C ASP A 994 28.96 33.00 13.65
N THR A 995 29.83 33.98 13.45
CA THR A 995 29.50 35.35 13.06
C THR A 995 30.48 35.86 12.00
N SER A 996 29.97 36.53 10.96
CA SER A 996 30.77 37.13 9.90
C SER A 996 31.54 38.38 10.34
N ASN A 997 32.36 38.93 9.43
CA ASN A 997 32.79 40.33 9.55
C ASN A 997 31.58 41.27 9.44
N VAL A 998 31.68 42.46 10.06
CA VAL A 998 30.72 43.55 9.86
C VAL A 998 31.10 44.32 8.59
N ILE A 999 30.13 44.62 7.73
CA ILE A 999 30.31 45.54 6.60
C ILE A 999 29.41 46.76 6.77
N ASN A 1000 29.95 47.94 6.45
CA ASN A 1000 29.14 49.16 6.36
C ASN A 1000 28.76 49.41 4.90
N VAL A 1001 27.47 49.52 4.63
CA VAL A 1001 26.93 49.76 3.28
C VAL A 1001 26.22 51.11 3.27
N LYS A 1002 26.75 52.05 2.48
CA LYS A 1002 26.09 53.33 2.22
C LYS A 1002 25.24 53.25 0.95
N THR A 1003 23.94 53.43 1.13
CA THR A 1003 22.97 53.36 0.02
C THR A 1003 22.94 54.66 -0.76
N LYS A 1004 22.71 54.58 -2.08
CA LYS A 1004 22.56 55.78 -2.92
C LYS A 1004 21.20 56.42 -2.65
N LEU A 1005 21.15 57.75 -2.69
CA LEU A 1005 19.89 58.49 -2.76
C LEU A 1005 19.19 58.10 -4.06
N ASP A 1006 17.99 57.52 -3.95
CA ASP A 1006 17.20 57.16 -5.12
C ASP A 1006 16.64 58.43 -5.77
N LYS A 1007 17.22 58.84 -6.91
CA LYS A 1007 16.81 60.03 -7.66
C LYS A 1007 15.73 59.74 -8.70
N GLY A 1008 15.20 58.52 -8.76
CA GLY A 1008 14.10 58.21 -9.66
C GLY A 1008 13.74 56.74 -9.67
N LYS A 1009 12.66 56.43 -8.95
CA LYS A 1009 11.81 55.21 -8.95
C LYS A 1009 11.84 54.45 -7.62
N ASN A 1010 11.08 54.94 -6.64
CA ASN A 1010 10.10 54.15 -5.90
C ASN A 1010 9.10 55.08 -5.18
N ASN A 1011 7.85 55.09 -5.63
CA ASN A 1011 6.75 55.83 -4.99
C ASN A 1011 6.15 55.05 -3.80
N TYR A 1012 6.87 54.07 -3.23
CA TYR A 1012 6.38 53.19 -2.18
C TYR A 1012 7.24 53.25 -0.92
N ILE A 1013 6.62 52.97 0.22
CA ILE A 1013 7.29 52.69 1.49
C ILE A 1013 7.11 51.19 1.78
N TYR A 1014 8.21 50.46 1.86
CA TYR A 1014 8.16 49.01 2.08
C TYR A 1014 7.87 48.67 3.54
N LEU A 1015 6.91 47.77 3.79
CA LEU A 1015 6.60 47.28 5.13
C LEU A 1015 7.66 46.30 5.61
N SER A 1016 8.12 46.48 6.85
CA SER A 1016 9.08 45.57 7.49
C SER A 1016 8.42 44.21 7.77
N GLY A 1017 9.19 43.15 7.59
CA GLY A 1017 8.74 41.78 7.84
C GLY A 1017 9.88 40.79 7.81
N THR A 1018 9.59 39.55 8.15
CA THR A 1018 10.53 38.43 8.09
C THR A 1018 10.16 37.53 6.93
N THR A 1019 11.11 37.31 6.02
CA THR A 1019 11.00 36.30 4.96
C THR A 1019 11.57 34.99 5.46
N SER A 1020 10.81 33.91 5.34
CA SER A 1020 11.23 32.52 5.57
C SER A 1020 11.10 31.74 4.27
N VAL A 1021 12.17 31.08 3.81
CA VAL A 1021 12.17 30.32 2.54
C VAL A 1021 12.52 28.86 2.78
N TYR A 1022 11.71 27.94 2.26
CA TYR A 1022 11.96 26.50 2.31
C TYR A 1022 11.48 25.81 1.04
N GLY A 1023 12.43 25.20 0.33
CA GLY A 1023 12.18 24.63 -1.00
C GLY A 1023 11.62 25.69 -1.96
N ASN A 1024 10.42 25.43 -2.47
CA ASN A 1024 9.72 26.31 -3.39
C ASN A 1024 8.75 27.27 -2.70
N ILE A 1025 8.73 27.33 -1.36
CA ILE A 1025 7.80 28.17 -0.58
C ILE A 1025 8.54 29.35 0.03
N ALA A 1026 8.09 30.58 -0.23
CA ALA A 1026 8.52 31.79 0.46
C ALA A 1026 7.37 32.36 1.30
N LEU A 1027 7.58 32.53 2.61
CA LEU A 1027 6.61 33.12 3.54
C LEU A 1027 7.13 34.47 4.02
N TYR A 1028 6.38 35.54 3.80
CA TYR A 1028 6.66 36.87 4.33
C TYR A 1028 5.68 37.24 5.43
N ARG A 1029 6.17 37.31 6.68
CA ARG A 1029 5.38 37.77 7.83
C ARG A 1029 5.66 39.24 8.09
N VAL A 1030 4.64 40.07 7.97
CA VAL A 1030 4.74 41.50 8.29
C VAL A 1030 4.97 41.69 9.79
N ASP A 1031 6.00 42.45 10.16
CA ASP A 1031 6.26 42.83 11.54
C ASP A 1031 5.23 43.89 11.94
N GLU A 1032 4.31 43.52 12.84
CA GLU A 1032 3.21 44.37 13.28
C GLU A 1032 3.71 45.69 13.89
N ALA A 1033 4.62 45.63 14.85
CA ALA A 1033 5.05 46.79 15.61
C ALA A 1033 5.82 47.79 14.73
N LYS A 1034 6.74 47.29 13.90
CA LYS A 1034 7.52 48.12 12.97
C LYS A 1034 6.64 48.70 11.87
N SER A 1035 5.73 47.90 11.31
CA SER A 1035 4.83 48.35 10.25
C SER A 1035 3.86 49.44 10.72
N LEU A 1036 3.33 49.32 11.94
CA LEU A 1036 2.47 50.35 12.52
C LEU A 1036 3.19 51.69 12.73
N ASP A 1037 4.50 51.68 13.01
CA ASP A 1037 5.30 52.90 13.11
C ASP A 1037 5.59 53.53 11.75
N ILE A 1038 5.92 52.70 10.76
CA ILE A 1038 6.13 53.13 9.36
C ILE A 1038 4.88 53.81 8.79
N ILE A 1039 3.70 53.23 9.03
CA ILE A 1039 2.43 53.73 8.51
C ILE A 1039 2.08 55.13 9.06
N LYS A 1040 2.43 55.43 10.31
CA LYS A 1040 2.16 56.75 10.92
C LYS A 1040 2.86 57.90 10.18
N ASN A 1041 4.00 57.62 9.55
CA ASN A 1041 4.86 58.62 8.93
C ASN A 1041 4.86 58.55 7.39
N ALA A 1042 4.02 57.70 6.79
CA ALA A 1042 4.03 57.41 5.37
C ALA A 1042 3.32 58.46 4.49
N GLY A 1043 4.09 59.16 3.65
CA GLY A 1043 3.58 60.08 2.62
C GLY A 1043 3.10 59.39 1.33
N ASN A 1044 3.45 58.12 1.14
CA ASN A 1044 3.30 57.35 -0.10
C ASN A 1044 2.53 56.04 0.14
N ASP A 1045 2.16 55.33 -0.93
CA ASP A 1045 1.56 53.98 -0.84
C ASP A 1045 2.55 52.96 -0.27
N LEU A 1046 2.04 51.86 0.27
CA LEU A 1046 2.84 50.87 0.98
C LEU A 1046 3.08 49.65 0.10
N ALA A 1047 4.24 49.02 0.26
CA ALA A 1047 4.57 47.84 -0.53
C ALA A 1047 5.18 46.70 0.30
N ILE A 1048 4.99 45.47 -0.15
CA ILE A 1048 5.69 44.27 0.28
C ILE A 1048 6.32 43.71 -0.99
N ASN A 1049 7.62 43.37 -0.94
CA ASN A 1049 8.32 42.86 -2.10
C ASN A 1049 8.96 41.51 -1.80
N LEU A 1050 8.55 40.51 -2.57
CA LEU A 1050 8.98 39.12 -2.56
C LEU A 1050 9.92 38.79 -3.74
N SER A 1051 10.13 39.71 -4.69
CA SER A 1051 10.93 39.54 -5.92
C SER A 1051 12.44 39.32 -5.73
N GLY A 1052 12.91 39.11 -4.51
CA GLY A 1052 14.30 38.73 -4.20
C GLY A 1052 14.60 37.24 -4.33
N ASP A 1053 13.58 36.39 -4.46
CA ASP A 1053 13.70 34.93 -4.41
C ASP A 1053 13.19 34.28 -5.72
N GLU A 1054 13.91 34.49 -6.83
CA GLU A 1054 13.52 34.12 -8.22
C GLU A 1054 13.22 32.62 -8.49
N ASN A 1055 13.18 31.74 -7.48
CA ASN A 1055 12.96 30.29 -7.62
C ASN A 1055 11.80 29.71 -6.77
N SER A 1056 11.02 30.51 -6.03
CA SER A 1056 9.83 30.00 -5.31
C SER A 1056 8.64 29.79 -6.25
N LEU A 1057 8.00 28.61 -6.18
CA LEU A 1057 6.73 28.31 -6.87
C LEU A 1057 5.51 28.70 -6.04
N SER A 1058 5.66 28.89 -4.73
CA SER A 1058 4.60 29.32 -3.84
C SER A 1058 5.13 30.43 -2.95
N GLU A 1059 4.37 31.51 -2.84
CA GLU A 1059 4.69 32.64 -2.00
C GLU A 1059 3.48 32.99 -1.15
N GLU A 1060 3.70 33.35 0.10
CA GLU A 1060 2.63 33.64 1.04
C GLU A 1060 2.98 34.89 1.84
N VAL A 1061 2.08 35.86 1.88
CA VAL A 1061 2.24 37.08 2.68
C VAL A 1061 1.22 37.08 3.80
N VAL A 1062 1.71 37.11 5.03
CA VAL A 1062 0.90 37.17 6.23
C VAL A 1062 0.95 38.59 6.78
N VAL A 1063 -0.21 39.26 6.76
CA VAL A 1063 -0.36 40.65 7.21
C VAL A 1063 -1.28 40.70 8.43
N PRO A 1064 -0.83 41.23 9.58
CA PRO A 1064 -1.71 41.47 10.72
C PRO A 1064 -2.85 42.41 10.34
N VAL A 1065 -4.07 42.09 10.79
CA VAL A 1065 -5.26 42.91 10.49
C VAL A 1065 -5.14 44.32 11.07
N SER A 1066 -4.43 44.48 12.20
CA SER A 1066 -4.09 45.79 12.77
C SER A 1066 -3.28 46.67 11.81
N VAL A 1067 -2.33 46.06 11.08
CA VAL A 1067 -1.56 46.73 10.04
C VAL A 1067 -2.48 47.11 8.89
N LEU A 1068 -3.28 46.19 8.34
CA LEU A 1068 -4.23 46.49 7.26
C LEU A 1068 -5.23 47.60 7.63
N ASN A 1069 -5.71 47.61 8.87
CA ASN A 1069 -6.56 48.68 9.40
C ASN A 1069 -5.82 50.01 9.46
N ALA A 1070 -4.56 50.03 9.90
CA ALA A 1070 -3.75 51.24 9.90
C ALA A 1070 -3.51 51.77 8.47
N ILE A 1071 -3.27 50.89 7.50
CA ILE A 1071 -3.14 51.24 6.06
C ILE A 1071 -4.41 51.92 5.55
N LYS A 1072 -5.58 51.33 5.86
CA LYS A 1072 -6.89 51.88 5.52
C LYS A 1072 -7.12 53.25 6.17
N THR A 1073 -6.83 53.39 7.47
CA THR A 1073 -6.96 54.66 8.20
C THR A 1073 -6.04 55.72 7.61
N ALA A 1074 -4.83 55.35 7.20
CA ALA A 1074 -3.88 56.23 6.53
C ALA A 1074 -4.29 56.57 5.08
N GLN A 1075 -5.34 55.96 4.52
CA GLN A 1075 -5.81 56.15 3.14
C GLN A 1075 -4.72 55.84 2.11
N ARG A 1076 -4.05 54.68 2.26
CA ARG A 1076 -2.98 54.20 1.38
C ARG A 1076 -3.33 52.84 0.78
N ASN A 1077 -2.82 52.58 -0.43
CA ASN A 1077 -2.88 51.25 -1.02
C ASN A 1077 -1.76 50.36 -0.45
N LEU A 1078 -2.01 49.05 -0.41
CA LEU A 1078 -0.97 48.05 -0.17
C LEU A 1078 -0.67 47.33 -1.49
N ILE A 1079 0.60 47.34 -1.89
CA ILE A 1079 1.09 46.67 -3.09
C ILE A 1079 1.92 45.46 -2.67
N ILE A 1080 1.67 44.29 -3.22
CA ILE A 1080 2.53 43.11 -3.07
C ILE A 1080 3.20 42.86 -4.42
N GLU A 1081 4.52 42.88 -4.44
CA GLU A 1081 5.35 42.64 -5.62
C GLU A 1081 6.00 41.26 -5.50
N THR A 1082 5.81 40.36 -6.46
CA THR A 1082 6.48 39.06 -6.55
C THR A 1082 6.83 38.74 -8.00
N GLY A 1083 8.10 38.48 -8.30
CA GLY A 1083 8.56 38.23 -9.69
C GLY A 1083 7.97 39.20 -10.72
N ASP A 1084 7.18 38.67 -11.66
CA ASP A 1084 6.46 39.43 -12.71
C ASP A 1084 5.09 40.02 -12.23
N VAL A 1085 4.58 39.61 -11.07
CA VAL A 1085 3.21 39.88 -10.58
C VAL A 1085 3.20 41.03 -9.56
N LYS A 1086 2.23 41.94 -9.70
CA LYS A 1086 1.89 42.92 -8.66
C LYS A 1086 0.42 42.79 -8.25
N ILE A 1087 0.19 42.67 -6.95
CA ILE A 1087 -1.14 42.59 -6.37
C ILE A 1087 -1.42 43.90 -5.65
N ALA A 1088 -2.51 44.60 -6.00
CA ALA A 1088 -2.86 45.87 -5.39
C ALA A 1088 -4.13 45.73 -4.55
N PHE A 1089 -3.99 46.04 -3.27
CA PHE A 1089 -5.08 46.21 -2.32
C PHE A 1089 -5.43 47.69 -2.26
N SER A 1090 -6.56 48.05 -2.86
CA SER A 1090 -7.02 49.44 -2.87
C SER A 1090 -7.51 49.86 -1.49
N LYS A 1091 -7.11 51.05 -1.06
CA LYS A 1091 -7.59 51.70 0.19
C LYS A 1091 -9.12 51.75 0.29
N ASP A 1092 -9.81 51.86 -0.85
CA ASP A 1092 -11.27 52.00 -0.92
C ASP A 1092 -11.99 50.64 -0.83
N LEU A 1093 -11.24 49.53 -0.92
CA LEU A 1093 -11.75 48.16 -0.97
C LEU A 1093 -11.39 47.33 0.26
N LEU A 1094 -10.53 47.84 1.16
CA LEU A 1094 -10.19 47.21 2.44
C LEU A 1094 -11.35 47.32 3.45
N ASN A 1095 -12.27 46.35 3.48
CA ASN A 1095 -13.33 46.28 4.49
C ASN A 1095 -13.04 45.19 5.54
N LEU A 1096 -12.56 45.60 6.72
CA LEU A 1096 -12.06 44.70 7.78
C LEU A 1096 -12.76 44.93 9.14
N ASN A 1097 -13.92 45.60 9.14
CA ASN A 1097 -14.55 46.13 10.37
C ASN A 1097 -14.91 45.04 11.40
N ASP A 1098 -14.97 43.76 11.01
CA ASP A 1098 -15.23 42.60 11.88
C ASP A 1098 -14.10 41.55 11.84
N THR A 1099 -12.89 41.96 11.45
CA THR A 1099 -11.74 41.06 11.25
C THR A 1099 -10.69 41.24 12.35
N TYR A 1100 -10.14 40.14 12.86
CA TYR A 1100 -9.08 40.07 13.87
C TYR A 1100 -8.10 38.96 13.49
N GLY A 1101 -6.85 39.03 13.95
CA GLY A 1101 -5.80 38.06 13.63
C GLY A 1101 -4.99 38.44 12.39
N ASP A 1102 -4.57 37.44 11.61
CA ASP A 1102 -3.76 37.60 10.42
C ASP A 1102 -4.57 37.34 9.14
N VAL A 1103 -4.24 38.04 8.06
CA VAL A 1103 -4.70 37.75 6.71
C VAL A 1103 -3.53 37.17 5.93
N SER A 1104 -3.74 36.01 5.30
CA SER A 1104 -2.77 35.39 4.42
C SER A 1104 -3.13 35.61 2.95
N ILE A 1105 -2.12 35.89 2.14
CA ILE A 1105 -2.22 36.10 0.70
C ILE A 1105 -1.23 35.16 0.04
N LYS A 1106 -1.73 34.05 -0.49
CA LYS A 1106 -0.93 33.01 -1.12
C LYS A 1106 -0.97 33.13 -2.64
N ILE A 1107 0.18 32.92 -3.27
CA ILE A 1107 0.44 33.10 -4.69
C ILE A 1107 1.22 31.86 -5.14
N ILE A 1108 0.65 31.04 -6.01
CA ILE A 1108 1.29 29.82 -6.52
C ILE A 1108 1.52 29.97 -8.03
N ASP A 1109 2.77 29.91 -8.48
CA ASP A 1109 3.14 29.82 -9.90
C ASP A 1109 3.00 28.37 -10.39
N LYS A 1110 2.11 28.14 -11.35
CA LYS A 1110 1.82 26.84 -11.96
C LYS A 1110 2.78 26.49 -13.11
N GLY A 1111 3.70 27.39 -13.48
CA GLY A 1111 4.61 27.21 -14.61
C GLY A 1111 3.99 27.60 -15.96
N ALA A 1112 4.46 26.96 -17.05
CA ALA A 1112 4.09 27.35 -18.41
C ALA A 1112 2.69 26.83 -18.83
N ALA A 1113 1.75 27.74 -19.12
CA ALA A 1113 0.41 27.40 -19.58
C ALA A 1113 0.38 26.67 -20.94
N GLN A 1114 -0.55 25.71 -21.10
CA GLN A 1114 -0.86 25.10 -22.39
C GLN A 1114 -1.59 26.10 -23.31
N LYS A 1115 -1.24 26.10 -24.61
CA LYS A 1115 -1.79 27.06 -25.59
C LYS A 1115 -3.29 26.87 -25.83
N THR A 1116 -4.06 27.92 -25.59
CA THR A 1116 -5.42 28.12 -26.13
C THR A 1116 -5.57 29.56 -26.62
N GLY A 1117 -5.54 29.78 -27.94
CA GLY A 1117 -5.78 31.11 -28.54
C GLY A 1117 -4.65 32.15 -28.33
N ASN A 1118 -5.00 33.45 -28.40
CA ASN A 1118 -4.03 34.58 -28.42
C ASN A 1118 -3.78 35.24 -27.04
N LEU A 1119 -4.48 34.87 -25.95
CA LEU A 1119 -4.24 35.38 -24.59
C LEU A 1119 -4.60 34.29 -23.56
N THR A 1120 -3.76 34.10 -22.54
CA THR A 1120 -3.99 33.13 -21.45
C THR A 1120 -4.52 33.87 -20.19
N PRO A 1121 -5.59 33.38 -19.53
CA PRO A 1121 -6.03 33.88 -18.23
C PRO A 1121 -4.95 33.72 -17.16
N VAL A 1122 -4.83 34.71 -16.25
CA VAL A 1122 -3.88 34.64 -15.12
C VAL A 1122 -4.14 33.45 -14.21
N SER A 1123 -5.39 33.00 -14.09
CA SER A 1123 -5.77 31.81 -13.31
C SER A 1123 -5.14 30.49 -13.80
N ASP A 1124 -4.69 30.45 -15.06
CA ASP A 1124 -4.06 29.27 -15.65
C ASP A 1124 -2.55 29.26 -15.41
N ILE A 1125 -1.99 30.37 -14.90
CA ILE A 1125 -0.57 30.58 -14.63
C ILE A 1125 -0.33 30.73 -13.12
N TYR A 1126 -1.20 31.45 -12.41
CA TYR A 1126 -1.10 31.68 -10.97
C TYR A 1126 -2.41 31.32 -10.25
N ASP A 1127 -2.31 30.63 -9.10
CA ASP A 1127 -3.37 30.61 -8.10
C ASP A 1127 -3.09 31.68 -7.04
N ILE A 1128 -4.03 32.61 -6.87
CA ILE A 1128 -3.96 33.65 -5.84
C ILE A 1128 -5.16 33.47 -4.91
N THR A 1129 -4.88 33.15 -3.64
CA THR A 1129 -5.89 32.94 -2.60
C THR A 1129 -5.66 33.88 -1.43
N VAL A 1130 -6.73 34.48 -0.92
CA VAL A 1130 -6.69 35.33 0.28
C VAL A 1130 -7.49 34.61 1.37
N THR A 1131 -6.81 34.19 2.42
CA THR A 1131 -7.39 33.37 3.49
C THR A 1131 -7.24 34.03 4.85
N LYS A 1132 -8.13 33.67 5.76
CA LYS A 1132 -8.08 33.97 7.19
C LYS A 1132 -8.33 32.68 7.94
N ASN A 1133 -7.36 32.25 8.73
CA ASN A 1133 -7.40 30.96 9.43
C ASN A 1133 -7.73 29.80 8.48
N GLY A 1134 -7.14 29.79 7.27
CA GLY A 1134 -7.39 28.75 6.26
C GLY A 1134 -8.77 28.77 5.59
N GLN A 1135 -9.61 29.78 5.85
CA GLN A 1135 -10.89 29.98 5.16
C GLN A 1135 -10.79 31.16 4.18
N ASP A 1136 -11.33 31.00 2.97
CA ASP A 1136 -11.36 32.06 1.97
C ASP A 1136 -12.09 33.30 2.51
N VAL A 1137 -11.45 34.47 2.34
CA VAL A 1137 -12.04 35.74 2.74
C VAL A 1137 -12.27 36.62 1.53
N ASN A 1138 -13.47 37.18 1.46
CA ASN A 1138 -13.91 37.95 0.32
C ASN A 1138 -13.44 39.41 0.44
N ILE A 1139 -12.15 39.65 0.17
CA ILE A 1139 -11.58 41.00 0.06
C ILE A 1139 -11.50 41.36 -1.44
N PRO A 1140 -12.16 42.43 -1.91
CA PRO A 1140 -12.04 42.84 -3.31
C PRO A 1140 -10.63 43.37 -3.60
N ILE A 1141 -9.85 42.62 -4.39
CA ILE A 1141 -8.49 42.98 -4.80
C ILE A 1141 -8.41 43.19 -6.33
N SER A 1142 -7.45 44.01 -6.77
CA SER A 1142 -7.12 44.19 -8.19
C SER A 1142 -5.71 43.67 -8.43
N VAL A 1143 -5.54 42.76 -9.38
CA VAL A 1143 -4.22 42.20 -9.74
C VAL A 1143 -3.74 42.83 -11.04
N ALA A 1144 -2.50 43.34 -11.05
CA ALA A 1144 -1.85 43.93 -12.23
C ALA A 1144 -0.49 43.26 -12.47
N ILE A 1145 -0.33 42.53 -13.57
CA ILE A 1145 0.95 41.86 -13.89
C ILE A 1145 1.81 42.77 -14.74
N ASN A 1146 3.01 43.12 -14.27
CA ASN A 1146 3.83 44.15 -14.90
C ASN A 1146 5.00 43.54 -15.70
N SER A 1147 5.21 44.07 -16.90
CA SER A 1147 6.14 43.62 -17.95
C SER A 1147 7.65 43.76 -17.67
N LYS A 1148 8.10 43.90 -16.42
CA LYS A 1148 9.53 44.13 -16.16
C LYS A 1148 10.35 42.83 -16.21
N GLY A 1149 10.52 42.29 -17.42
CA GLY A 1149 11.39 41.16 -17.74
C GLY A 1149 10.80 40.17 -18.74
N SER A 1150 9.47 40.08 -18.79
CA SER A 1150 8.78 39.16 -19.70
C SER A 1150 8.70 39.69 -21.14
N THR A 1151 9.26 38.94 -22.11
CA THR A 1151 9.01 39.16 -23.55
C THR A 1151 7.69 38.54 -24.02
N ASP A 1152 6.89 38.01 -23.10
CA ASP A 1152 5.67 37.26 -23.39
C ASP A 1152 4.41 38.12 -23.18
N PRO A 1153 3.71 38.54 -24.26
CA PRO A 1153 2.51 39.35 -24.18
C PRO A 1153 1.32 38.63 -23.51
N ARG A 1154 1.41 37.30 -23.27
CA ARG A 1154 0.39 36.51 -22.55
C ARG A 1154 0.29 36.85 -21.06
N LYS A 1155 1.29 37.55 -20.49
CA LYS A 1155 1.38 37.85 -19.05
C LYS A 1155 0.95 39.27 -18.65
N VAL A 1156 0.38 40.10 -19.54
CA VAL A 1156 0.21 41.55 -19.28
C VAL A 1156 -1.27 41.96 -19.26
N GLY A 1157 -1.77 42.50 -18.15
CA GLY A 1157 -3.16 42.95 -18.00
C GLY A 1157 -3.61 43.20 -16.55
N THR A 1158 -4.78 43.83 -16.39
CA THR A 1158 -5.47 44.00 -15.09
C THR A 1158 -6.61 42.99 -14.97
N TYR A 1159 -6.74 42.31 -13.84
CA TYR A 1159 -7.72 41.24 -13.61
C TYR A 1159 -8.53 41.48 -12.33
N LYS A 1160 -9.80 41.07 -12.35
CA LYS A 1160 -10.72 41.09 -11.20
C LYS A 1160 -11.25 39.69 -10.94
N TYR A 1161 -11.35 39.30 -9.67
CA TYR A 1161 -11.99 38.05 -9.29
C TYR A 1161 -13.51 38.14 -9.52
N ASN A 1162 -14.08 37.18 -10.25
CA ASN A 1162 -15.52 37.02 -10.43
C ASN A 1162 -16.02 35.90 -9.51
N GLU A 1163 -16.78 36.31 -8.50
CA GLU A 1163 -17.32 35.43 -7.46
C GLU A 1163 -18.31 34.39 -8.00
N ALA A 1164 -19.05 34.70 -9.07
CA ALA A 1164 -20.03 33.78 -9.64
C ALA A 1164 -19.38 32.62 -10.40
N THR A 1165 -18.16 32.83 -10.90
CA THR A 1165 -17.43 31.85 -11.72
C THR A 1165 -16.25 31.24 -10.98
N GLY A 1166 -15.84 31.81 -9.84
CA GLY A 1166 -14.66 31.41 -9.07
C GLY A 1166 -13.35 31.64 -9.82
N LYS A 1167 -13.32 32.60 -10.76
CA LYS A 1167 -12.20 32.80 -11.69
C LYS A 1167 -11.78 34.27 -11.77
N TRP A 1168 -10.50 34.49 -12.07
CA TRP A 1168 -9.96 35.81 -12.40
C TRP A 1168 -10.31 36.19 -13.84
N GLU A 1169 -11.08 37.26 -14.01
CA GLU A 1169 -11.52 37.77 -15.30
C GLU A 1169 -10.69 38.99 -15.71
N TYR A 1170 -10.30 39.02 -16.98
CA TYR A 1170 -9.55 40.13 -17.57
C TYR A 1170 -10.41 41.38 -17.67
N ILE A 1171 -9.89 42.52 -17.19
CA ILE A 1171 -10.59 43.81 -17.23
C ILE A 1171 -10.07 44.66 -18.39
N ASN A 1172 -8.75 44.93 -18.44
CA ASN A 1172 -8.13 45.87 -19.38
C ASN A 1172 -6.63 45.62 -19.52
N ALA A 1173 -6.06 46.08 -20.64
CA ALA A 1173 -4.61 46.11 -20.84
C ALA A 1173 -3.97 47.21 -19.97
N ILE A 1174 -2.73 46.99 -19.51
CA ILE A 1174 -1.96 47.97 -18.72
C ILE A 1174 -1.37 49.05 -19.62
#